data_AF-A0A955K0D3-F1
#
_entry.id   AF-A0A955K0D3-F1
#
_cell.length_a   1.000
_cell.length_b   1.000
_cell.length_c   1.000
_cell.angle_alpha   90.00
_cell.angle_beta   90.00
_cell.angle_gamma   90.00
#
_symmetry.space_group_name_H-M   'P 1'
#
loop_
_entity.id
_entity.type
_entity.pdbx_description
1 polymer ?
#
loop_
_entity_poly.entity_id
_entity_poly.type
_entity_poly.pdbx_seq_one_letter_code
_entity_poly.pdbx_strand_id
1 'polypeptide(L)'
;MNSQNKSFEQYFRAANYLTAAQIFLQDNFLLERPLRTEDIKPRLLGHWGSGPGVNLAYSHLNKLAKDKNQEILFVLGPGHAFPALQANLFLEGTLKDYYPSATQTYEGIGFLCRNFSWPYGFPSHSNPGTPGVILEGGELGYSLSTSYGASLDNKDLIVACLIGDGEAETGPTAGAWHINKMLHPSINGTVLPILHLNGYKISAPTIFGRMKDEELANLFSGYGYEPYLVQQSTRIHNDFQNTLNHAYKMIIDAKHSPLSERSKLPMIILRTDKGWTGPKTLDGQKVEGNNLSHQVVLTEAKSKPEQLQMLEQWLRSYNFNELFNKESGFGDFLHDLVPIDDKRMGKNKHAYGGEPVYRALDLPSADMFAEDAEKPGTIGSSSMRRAGLYLEEVFKRNANNFRFFSPDETYSNKLDKVFDTTKRGWTLPIMEWDKDLSPDGRVIEMLSEHNLQGLFQGYVITGRHAVFASYEAFIQVIASMVDQYAKFLHQSRKVDWHGDIPSLNYILTSSGWRQEHNGFSHQNPGFIDDVLQRQGDFVDVYFPPDGNSTLAVLEHCLSTVDQINVIVAGKTQEPRYLTPELAKKNVDAGLMVWDFASDEDPHAVLTAAGDYLTTESLAAIDILKNDLPEVRLRFVNIMSLTSCGFGRSATCLTKEGFSMLFTPDKPVICNFHGYPQTLKAILYDYIHTSPQRFSVHGYEETGSTTTPFDMHVRNGTDRFHLAIDVVEKLASTNVVSHDVAEQLIHKYQSKLDQNTAYIKVHGVDMEDISTWHWTR
;
A
#
# COMPACT_ATOMS: atom_id res chain seq x y z
N MET A 1 39.99 -11.78 24.97
CA MET A 1 38.66 -11.32 24.52
C MET A 1 37.61 -12.08 25.31
N ASN A 2 36.54 -11.41 25.75
CA ASN A 2 35.39 -12.06 26.38
C ASN A 2 34.78 -13.09 25.40
N SER A 3 34.33 -14.26 25.84
CA SER A 3 33.84 -15.35 24.97
C SER A 3 32.71 -14.88 24.04
N GLN A 4 31.83 -14.04 24.55
CA GLN A 4 30.71 -13.47 23.78
C GLN A 4 31.15 -12.59 22.59
N ASN A 5 32.23 -11.81 22.73
CA ASN A 5 32.75 -11.02 21.61
C ASN A 5 33.35 -11.91 20.53
N LYS A 6 33.93 -13.04 20.92
CA LYS A 6 34.45 -14.02 19.96
C LYS A 6 33.31 -14.57 19.09
N SER A 7 32.16 -14.89 19.70
CA SER A 7 30.99 -15.40 18.96
C SER A 7 30.41 -14.37 17.99
N PHE A 8 30.34 -13.09 18.39
CA PHE A 8 29.94 -12.01 17.47
C PHE A 8 30.89 -11.86 16.27
N GLU A 9 32.20 -11.85 16.51
CA GLU A 9 33.20 -11.77 15.43
C GLU A 9 33.10 -12.97 14.48
N GLN A 10 32.92 -14.17 15.01
CA GLN A 10 32.74 -15.40 14.21
C GLN A 10 31.46 -15.33 13.35
N TYR A 11 30.33 -14.93 13.95
CA TYR A 11 29.08 -14.75 13.23
C TYR A 11 29.19 -13.69 12.14
N PHE A 12 29.76 -12.53 12.47
CA PHE A 12 29.90 -11.40 11.56
C PHE A 12 30.75 -11.78 10.34
N ARG A 13 31.88 -12.47 10.55
CA ARG A 13 32.70 -13.02 9.47
C ARG A 13 31.97 -14.06 8.63
N ALA A 14 31.21 -14.97 9.26
CA ALA A 14 30.44 -15.99 8.53
C ALA A 14 29.36 -15.36 7.64
N ALA A 15 28.59 -14.41 8.19
CA ALA A 15 27.54 -13.72 7.46
C ALA A 15 28.10 -12.87 6.31
N ASN A 16 29.19 -12.12 6.54
CA ASN A 16 29.86 -11.33 5.50
C ASN A 16 30.44 -12.21 4.39
N TYR A 17 31.07 -13.33 4.74
CA TYR A 17 31.56 -14.30 3.77
C TYR A 17 30.42 -14.84 2.90
N LEU A 18 29.33 -15.30 3.51
CA LEU A 18 28.17 -15.82 2.76
C LEU A 18 27.51 -14.74 1.91
N THR A 19 27.46 -13.49 2.38
CA THR A 19 26.95 -12.35 1.61
C THR A 19 27.77 -12.13 0.34
N ALA A 20 29.10 -12.09 0.47
CA ALA A 20 29.99 -11.94 -0.69
C ALA A 20 29.96 -13.18 -1.60
N ALA A 21 30.01 -14.39 -1.04
CA ALA A 21 29.97 -15.63 -1.79
C ALA A 21 28.71 -15.75 -2.66
N GLN A 22 27.54 -15.33 -2.14
CA GLN A 22 26.29 -15.26 -2.91
C GLN A 22 26.39 -14.38 -4.15
N ILE A 23 27.12 -13.26 -4.09
CA ILE A 23 27.25 -12.33 -5.21
C ILE A 23 28.16 -12.93 -6.31
N PHE A 24 29.23 -13.63 -5.92
CA PHE A 24 30.29 -14.01 -6.85
C PHE A 24 30.31 -15.49 -7.24
N LEU A 25 30.08 -16.41 -6.32
CA LEU A 25 30.43 -17.82 -6.50
C LEU A 25 29.26 -18.65 -7.05
N GLN A 26 29.57 -19.51 -8.02
CA GLN A 26 28.74 -20.62 -8.48
C GLN A 26 29.38 -21.99 -8.19
N ASP A 27 30.65 -22.03 -7.78
CA ASP A 27 31.34 -23.25 -7.33
C ASP A 27 32.47 -22.89 -6.34
N ASN A 28 33.14 -23.89 -5.75
CA ASN A 28 34.26 -23.73 -4.82
C ASN A 28 33.92 -22.86 -3.58
N PHE A 29 32.73 -23.08 -3.01
CA PHE A 29 32.16 -22.24 -1.94
C PHE A 29 32.95 -22.18 -0.63
N LEU A 30 34.00 -23.00 -0.46
CA LEU A 30 34.87 -23.01 0.72
C LEU A 30 36.33 -22.67 0.39
N LEU A 31 36.64 -22.35 -0.87
CA LEU A 31 37.99 -22.02 -1.36
C LEU A 31 39.04 -23.12 -1.04
N GLU A 32 38.65 -24.39 -1.16
CA GLU A 32 39.53 -25.56 -0.92
C GLU A 32 40.68 -25.63 -1.92
N ARG A 33 40.49 -25.00 -3.09
CA ARG A 33 41.49 -24.75 -4.11
C ARG A 33 41.50 -23.26 -4.46
N PRO A 34 42.57 -22.73 -5.10
CA PRO A 34 42.58 -21.38 -5.66
C PRO A 34 41.37 -21.16 -6.57
N LEU A 35 40.82 -19.94 -6.57
CA LEU A 35 39.67 -19.59 -7.39
C LEU A 35 40.05 -19.64 -8.87
N ARG A 36 39.09 -20.11 -9.67
CA ARG A 36 39.17 -20.12 -11.13
C ARG A 36 38.00 -19.35 -11.72
N THR A 37 38.10 -18.93 -12.97
CA THR A 37 37.03 -18.17 -13.65
C THR A 37 35.73 -18.97 -13.78
N GLU A 38 35.81 -20.30 -13.74
CA GLU A 38 34.65 -21.21 -13.72
C GLU A 38 33.91 -21.20 -12.38
N ASP A 39 34.56 -20.81 -11.28
CA ASP A 39 33.92 -20.69 -9.96
C ASP A 39 33.04 -19.44 -9.87
N ILE A 40 33.26 -18.46 -10.75
CA ILE A 40 32.59 -17.16 -10.72
C ILE A 40 31.33 -17.19 -11.57
N LYS A 41 30.22 -16.66 -11.07
CA LYS A 41 28.96 -16.53 -11.80
C LYS A 41 29.16 -15.82 -13.14
N PRO A 42 28.47 -16.24 -14.22
CA PRO A 42 28.54 -15.57 -15.51
C PRO A 42 28.02 -14.13 -15.49
N ARG A 43 27.12 -13.80 -14.56
CA ARG A 43 26.61 -12.45 -14.32
C ARG A 43 26.74 -12.14 -12.82
N LEU A 44 27.46 -11.08 -12.49
CA LEU A 44 27.59 -10.61 -11.13
C LEU A 44 26.48 -9.61 -10.85
N LEU A 45 25.52 -10.00 -10.01
CA LEU A 45 24.34 -9.22 -9.64
C LEU A 45 24.23 -9.18 -8.12
N GLY A 46 23.80 -8.06 -7.56
CA GLY A 46 23.63 -7.86 -6.12
C GLY A 46 24.30 -6.61 -5.59
N HIS A 47 24.17 -6.39 -4.28
CA HIS A 47 24.69 -5.22 -3.58
C HIS A 47 25.50 -5.65 -2.36
N TRP A 48 26.77 -5.22 -2.31
CA TRP A 48 27.64 -5.47 -1.16
C TRP A 48 27.54 -4.37 -0.10
N GLY A 49 27.45 -3.11 -0.52
CA GLY A 49 27.81 -1.96 0.32
C GLY A 49 27.05 -1.84 1.64
N SER A 50 25.78 -2.25 1.68
CA SER A 50 24.96 -2.21 2.90
C SER A 50 25.01 -3.51 3.71
N GLY A 51 25.51 -4.61 3.12
CA GLY A 51 25.47 -5.95 3.71
C GLY A 51 26.13 -6.07 5.08
N PRO A 52 27.36 -5.56 5.30
CA PRO A 52 28.02 -5.61 6.60
C PRO A 52 27.20 -4.95 7.73
N GLY A 53 26.62 -3.77 7.49
CA GLY A 53 25.77 -3.12 8.49
C GLY A 53 24.53 -3.94 8.84
N VAL A 54 23.91 -4.59 7.83
CA VAL A 54 22.79 -5.53 8.04
C VAL A 54 23.21 -6.72 8.88
N ASN A 55 24.32 -7.38 8.52
CA ASN A 55 24.85 -8.54 9.25
C ASN A 55 25.17 -8.22 10.71
N LEU A 56 25.76 -7.04 10.95
CA LEU A 56 26.02 -6.57 12.29
C LEU A 56 24.72 -6.38 13.09
N ALA A 57 23.78 -5.59 12.56
CA ALA A 57 22.50 -5.33 13.23
C ALA A 57 21.72 -6.63 13.52
N TYR A 58 21.61 -7.52 12.54
CA TYR A 58 20.85 -8.76 12.66
C TYR A 58 21.46 -9.69 13.73
N SER A 59 22.78 -9.87 13.74
CA SER A 59 23.47 -10.72 14.73
C SER A 59 23.26 -10.24 16.18
N HIS A 60 23.31 -8.92 16.39
CA HIS A 60 23.10 -8.30 17.70
C HIS A 60 21.64 -8.32 18.14
N LEU A 61 20.71 -8.13 17.21
CA LEU A 61 19.28 -8.28 17.47
C LEU A 61 18.91 -9.73 17.78
N ASN A 62 19.52 -10.72 17.11
CA ASN A 62 19.38 -12.14 17.46
C ASN A 62 19.78 -12.39 18.91
N LYS A 63 20.94 -11.87 19.34
CA LYS A 63 21.37 -12.00 20.74
C LYS A 63 20.40 -11.34 21.71
N LEU A 64 19.88 -10.16 21.37
CA LEU A 64 18.89 -9.46 22.19
C LEU A 64 17.59 -10.27 22.30
N ALA A 65 17.04 -10.74 21.18
CA ALA A 65 15.85 -11.58 21.13
C ALA A 65 16.02 -12.83 22.01
N LYS A 66 17.18 -13.49 21.91
CA LYS A 66 17.54 -14.66 22.71
C LYS A 66 17.63 -14.33 24.21
N ASP A 67 18.42 -13.33 24.58
CA ASP A 67 18.70 -13.01 26.00
C ASP A 67 17.48 -12.51 26.75
N LYS A 68 16.56 -11.86 26.03
CA LYS A 68 15.37 -11.24 26.61
C LYS A 68 14.10 -12.04 26.36
N ASN A 69 14.18 -13.14 25.59
CA ASN A 69 13.01 -13.87 25.09
C ASN A 69 11.99 -12.92 24.42
N GLN A 70 12.51 -11.95 23.67
CA GLN A 70 11.74 -10.85 23.09
C GLN A 70 11.40 -11.15 21.63
N GLU A 71 10.13 -10.99 21.25
CA GLU A 71 9.72 -11.06 19.86
C GLU A 71 10.20 -9.79 19.13
N ILE A 72 11.10 -9.98 18.17
CA ILE A 72 11.63 -8.90 17.33
C ILE A 72 11.23 -9.20 15.88
N LEU A 73 10.57 -8.24 15.25
CA LEU A 73 10.37 -8.23 13.80
C LEU A 73 11.45 -7.33 13.19
N PHE A 74 12.21 -7.86 12.23
CA PHE A 74 13.25 -7.10 11.55
C PHE A 74 12.72 -6.55 10.22
N VAL A 75 12.72 -5.24 10.06
CA VAL A 75 12.34 -4.57 8.81
C VAL A 75 13.59 -3.99 8.17
N LEU A 76 13.87 -4.44 6.95
CA LEU A 76 15.03 -4.02 6.17
C LEU A 76 14.63 -2.89 5.21
N GLY A 77 14.92 -1.64 5.57
CA GLY A 77 14.73 -0.48 4.69
C GLY A 77 15.57 -0.54 3.41
N PRO A 78 16.90 -0.73 3.47
CA PRO A 78 17.72 -0.96 2.28
C PRO A 78 17.54 -2.41 1.76
N GLY A 79 16.37 -2.72 1.21
CA GLY A 79 15.98 -4.06 0.75
C GLY A 79 16.91 -4.67 -0.31
N HIS A 80 17.65 -3.84 -1.04
CA HIS A 80 18.72 -4.25 -1.95
C HIS A 80 19.87 -5.00 -1.26
N ALA A 81 19.99 -4.91 0.07
CA ALA A 81 20.94 -5.66 0.89
C ALA A 81 20.47 -7.09 1.21
N PHE A 82 19.56 -7.63 0.41
CA PHE A 82 19.02 -8.97 0.55
C PHE A 82 20.03 -10.11 0.73
N PRO A 83 21.20 -10.19 0.05
CA PRO A 83 22.12 -11.31 0.29
C PRO A 83 22.63 -11.36 1.74
N ALA A 84 22.68 -10.21 2.43
CA ALA A 84 23.01 -10.16 3.85
C ALA A 84 21.85 -10.67 4.71
N LEU A 85 20.61 -10.24 4.45
CA LEU A 85 19.45 -10.81 5.13
C LEU A 85 19.36 -12.34 4.91
N GLN A 86 19.58 -12.79 3.68
CA GLN A 86 19.54 -14.20 3.33
C GLN A 86 20.65 -15.01 4.01
N ALA A 87 21.87 -14.45 4.11
CA ALA A 87 22.94 -15.05 4.89
C ALA A 87 22.56 -15.20 6.36
N ASN A 88 21.88 -14.21 6.94
CA ASN A 88 21.40 -14.31 8.32
C ASN A 88 20.31 -15.36 8.48
N LEU A 89 19.29 -15.38 7.61
CA LEU A 89 18.22 -16.38 7.61
C LEU A 89 18.75 -17.82 7.46
N PHE A 90 19.84 -17.98 6.69
CA PHE A 90 20.56 -19.25 6.57
C PHE A 90 21.32 -19.62 7.85
N LEU A 91 22.06 -18.68 8.45
CA LEU A 91 22.83 -18.91 9.68
C LEU A 91 21.95 -19.11 10.92
N GLU A 92 20.80 -18.45 11.01
CA GLU A 92 19.82 -18.74 12.06
C GLU A 92 19.01 -20.02 11.77
N GLY A 93 19.12 -20.56 10.56
CA GLY A 93 18.49 -21.80 10.14
C GLY A 93 17.01 -21.67 9.76
N THR A 94 16.45 -20.47 9.70
CA THR A 94 15.05 -20.25 9.27
C THR A 94 14.86 -20.55 7.80
N LEU A 95 15.85 -20.23 6.96
CA LEU A 95 15.73 -20.41 5.52
C LEU A 95 15.45 -21.87 5.13
N LYS A 96 16.00 -22.85 5.87
CA LYS A 96 15.79 -24.28 5.62
C LYS A 96 14.35 -24.73 5.86
N ASP A 97 13.63 -24.04 6.75
CA ASP A 97 12.27 -24.40 7.16
C ASP A 97 11.27 -24.13 6.01
N TYR A 98 11.63 -23.22 5.08
CA TYR A 98 10.83 -22.84 3.90
C TYR A 98 11.45 -23.31 2.58
N TYR A 99 12.78 -23.44 2.54
CA TYR A 99 13.53 -23.99 1.41
C TYR A 99 14.34 -25.20 1.89
N PRO A 100 13.83 -26.43 1.78
CA PRO A 100 14.48 -27.62 2.35
C PRO A 100 15.93 -27.86 1.90
N SER A 101 16.32 -27.35 0.73
CA SER A 101 17.69 -27.41 0.21
C SER A 101 18.67 -26.43 0.88
N ALA A 102 18.19 -25.43 1.63
CA ALA A 102 19.00 -24.44 2.32
C ALA A 102 19.51 -24.96 3.69
N THR A 103 19.97 -26.20 3.74
CA THR A 103 20.54 -26.82 4.94
C THR A 103 21.85 -26.14 5.35
N GLN A 104 22.18 -26.13 6.64
CA GLN A 104 23.46 -25.60 7.15
C GLN A 104 24.64 -26.56 6.89
N THR A 105 24.72 -27.07 5.65
CA THR A 105 25.74 -27.98 5.14
C THR A 105 26.45 -27.36 3.93
N TYR A 106 27.46 -28.04 3.39
CA TYR A 106 28.16 -27.58 2.19
C TYR A 106 27.21 -27.43 0.99
N GLU A 107 26.29 -28.39 0.82
CA GLU A 107 25.28 -28.40 -0.25
C GLU A 107 24.34 -27.20 -0.12
N GLY A 108 23.90 -26.87 1.08
CA GLY A 108 23.02 -25.73 1.30
C GLY A 108 23.72 -24.38 1.19
N ILE A 109 25.01 -24.27 1.53
CA ILE A 109 25.84 -23.11 1.16
C ILE A 109 25.89 -22.97 -0.36
N GLY A 110 26.07 -24.09 -1.08
CA GLY A 110 26.04 -24.10 -2.54
C GLY A 110 24.69 -23.71 -3.12
N PHE A 111 23.58 -24.17 -2.53
CA PHE A 111 22.22 -23.79 -2.90
C PHE A 111 22.01 -22.28 -2.71
N LEU A 112 22.35 -21.75 -1.53
CA LEU A 112 22.28 -20.32 -1.22
C LEU A 112 23.06 -19.48 -2.24
N CYS A 113 24.33 -19.84 -2.45
CA CYS A 113 25.20 -19.07 -3.34
C CYS A 113 24.75 -19.14 -4.79
N ARG A 114 24.42 -20.32 -5.32
CA ARG A 114 24.01 -20.48 -6.72
C ARG A 114 22.70 -19.76 -7.02
N ASN A 115 21.71 -19.85 -6.13
CA ASN A 115 20.36 -19.36 -6.42
C ASN A 115 20.21 -17.83 -6.26
N PHE A 116 21.10 -17.15 -5.54
CA PHE A 116 21.03 -15.70 -5.41
C PHE A 116 21.17 -14.98 -6.76
N SER A 117 20.17 -14.16 -7.14
CA SER A 117 20.10 -13.46 -8.43
C SER A 117 20.32 -14.36 -9.66
N TRP A 118 19.89 -15.62 -9.55
CA TRP A 118 19.93 -16.61 -10.62
C TRP A 118 18.57 -16.70 -11.33
N PRO A 119 18.51 -17.02 -12.64
CA PRO A 119 17.24 -17.31 -13.29
C PRO A 119 16.45 -18.37 -12.52
N TYR A 120 15.20 -18.07 -12.17
CA TYR A 120 14.31 -18.92 -11.37
C TYR A 120 14.81 -19.24 -9.95
N GLY A 121 15.82 -18.51 -9.47
CA GLY A 121 16.30 -18.56 -8.10
C GLY A 121 15.76 -17.39 -7.27
N PHE A 122 16.55 -16.97 -6.29
CA PHE A 122 16.22 -15.84 -5.43
C PHE A 122 16.43 -14.50 -6.16
N PRO A 123 15.58 -13.48 -5.90
CA PRO A 123 15.78 -12.12 -6.42
C PRO A 123 17.00 -11.42 -5.79
N SER A 124 17.24 -10.16 -6.17
CA SER A 124 18.28 -9.31 -5.60
C SER A 124 17.82 -8.48 -4.40
N HIS A 125 16.50 -8.40 -4.16
CA HIS A 125 15.85 -7.70 -3.05
C HIS A 125 15.06 -8.69 -2.21
N SER A 126 14.80 -8.36 -0.94
CA SER A 126 13.84 -9.12 -0.13
C SER A 126 12.46 -9.09 -0.79
N ASN A 127 11.71 -10.18 -0.74
CA ASN A 127 10.35 -10.24 -1.28
C ASN A 127 9.49 -11.15 -0.39
N PRO A 128 8.19 -11.35 -0.67
CA PRO A 128 7.33 -12.22 0.14
C PRO A 128 7.77 -13.69 0.21
N GLY A 129 8.58 -14.15 -0.74
CA GLY A 129 9.21 -15.48 -0.69
C GLY A 129 10.33 -15.57 0.35
N THR A 130 10.75 -14.45 0.93
CA THR A 130 11.76 -14.44 2.00
C THR A 130 11.08 -14.52 3.37
N PRO A 131 11.41 -15.54 4.19
CA PRO A 131 10.89 -15.67 5.56
C PRO A 131 11.12 -14.41 6.39
N GLY A 132 10.06 -13.92 7.06
CA GLY A 132 10.15 -12.77 7.98
C GLY A 132 10.01 -11.39 7.33
N VAL A 133 9.69 -11.31 6.04
CA VAL A 133 9.62 -10.04 5.29
C VAL A 133 8.18 -9.55 5.15
N ILE A 134 7.93 -8.31 5.56
CA ILE A 134 6.63 -7.60 5.40
C ILE A 134 6.70 -6.42 4.41
N LEU A 135 7.88 -6.17 3.85
CA LEU A 135 8.19 -5.07 2.94
C LEU A 135 9.41 -5.44 2.11
N GLU A 136 9.35 -5.24 0.79
CA GLU A 136 10.46 -5.53 -0.11
C GLU A 136 11.65 -4.57 0.06
N GLY A 137 11.40 -3.27 0.25
CA GLY A 137 12.46 -2.27 0.43
C GLY A 137 13.23 -1.93 -0.85
N GLY A 138 12.59 -2.10 -2.02
CA GLY A 138 13.10 -1.69 -3.32
C GLY A 138 12.90 -0.20 -3.58
N GLU A 139 11.65 0.25 -3.66
CA GLU A 139 11.32 1.67 -3.55
C GLU A 139 11.53 2.09 -2.09
N LEU A 140 12.45 3.01 -1.85
CA LEU A 140 12.84 3.44 -0.51
C LEU A 140 11.90 4.52 0.01
N GLY A 141 11.66 4.55 1.32
CA GLY A 141 11.05 5.69 2.00
C GLY A 141 9.99 5.34 3.06
N TYR A 142 9.48 4.11 3.04
CA TYR A 142 8.32 3.74 3.86
C TYR A 142 8.59 2.57 4.81
N SER A 143 9.86 2.19 5.02
CA SER A 143 10.22 1.16 5.99
C SER A 143 9.87 1.56 7.43
N LEU A 144 10.09 2.82 7.79
CA LEU A 144 9.81 3.33 9.13
C LEU A 144 8.30 3.42 9.40
N SER A 145 7.50 3.96 8.47
CA SER A 145 6.04 4.03 8.61
C SER A 145 5.41 2.64 8.60
N THR A 146 5.89 1.72 7.76
CA THR A 146 5.47 0.30 7.77
C THR A 146 5.80 -0.38 9.10
N SER A 147 6.97 -0.10 9.67
CA SER A 147 7.35 -0.63 10.98
C SER A 147 6.44 -0.15 12.10
N TYR A 148 6.04 1.14 12.05
CA TYR A 148 5.05 1.66 12.98
C TYR A 148 3.68 0.99 12.79
N GLY A 149 3.27 0.77 11.54
CA GLY A 149 2.05 0.04 11.21
C GLY A 149 2.01 -1.35 11.83
N ALA A 150 3.09 -2.10 11.66
CA ALA A 150 3.27 -3.43 12.24
C ALA A 150 3.28 -3.41 13.79
N SER A 151 3.73 -2.32 14.40
CA SER A 151 3.78 -2.17 15.86
C SER A 151 2.43 -1.87 16.49
N LEU A 152 1.50 -1.22 15.78
CA LEU A 152 0.19 -0.87 16.31
C LEU A 152 -0.51 -2.08 16.94
N ASP A 153 -1.20 -1.87 18.06
CA ASP A 153 -1.87 -2.87 18.92
C ASP A 153 -1.15 -4.23 19.13
N ASN A 154 0.16 -4.30 18.89
CA ASN A 154 1.01 -5.46 19.11
C ASN A 154 1.94 -5.17 20.30
N LYS A 155 1.34 -4.95 21.48
CA LYS A 155 2.02 -4.41 22.68
C LYS A 155 3.38 -5.04 22.98
N ASP A 156 3.51 -6.35 22.84
CA ASP A 156 4.73 -7.06 23.19
C ASP A 156 5.78 -7.05 22.08
N LEU A 157 5.43 -6.69 20.84
CA LEU A 157 6.33 -6.68 19.70
C LEU A 157 7.33 -5.52 19.77
N ILE A 158 8.58 -5.81 19.41
CA ILE A 158 9.56 -4.79 19.01
C ILE A 158 9.79 -4.92 17.51
N VAL A 159 9.65 -3.81 16.78
CA VAL A 159 9.97 -3.77 15.35
C VAL A 159 11.30 -3.04 15.19
N ALA A 160 12.36 -3.79 14.90
CA ALA A 160 13.67 -3.22 14.63
C ALA A 160 13.76 -2.84 13.14
N CYS A 161 13.70 -1.53 12.86
CA CYS A 161 13.72 -1.00 11.50
C CYS A 161 15.13 -0.51 11.18
N LEU A 162 15.81 -1.15 10.21
CA LEU A 162 17.09 -0.66 9.70
C LEU A 162 16.83 0.30 8.53
N ILE A 163 17.10 1.59 8.71
CA ILE A 163 16.84 2.65 7.72
C ILE A 163 18.14 3.03 7.03
N GLY A 164 18.19 3.00 5.70
CA GLY A 164 19.37 3.51 4.97
C GLY A 164 19.50 5.02 5.16
N ASP A 165 20.71 5.54 5.35
CA ASP A 165 20.93 6.99 5.40
C ASP A 165 20.61 7.72 4.08
N GLY A 166 20.63 7.02 2.95
CA GLY A 166 20.08 7.52 1.68
C GLY A 166 18.55 7.47 1.62
N GLU A 167 17.93 6.43 2.21
CA GLU A 167 16.46 6.34 2.37
C GLU A 167 15.93 7.45 3.30
N ALA A 168 16.72 7.84 4.30
CA ALA A 168 16.40 8.92 5.23
C ALA A 168 16.28 10.30 4.55
N GLU A 169 16.79 10.46 3.32
CA GLU A 169 16.65 11.69 2.53
C GLU A 169 15.29 11.79 1.81
N THR A 170 14.52 10.71 1.75
CA THR A 170 13.22 10.70 1.07
C THR A 170 12.16 11.45 1.87
N GLY A 171 11.22 12.10 1.16
CA GLY A 171 10.09 12.79 1.79
C GLY A 171 9.26 11.90 2.73
N PRO A 172 8.91 10.66 2.33
CA PRO A 172 8.20 9.71 3.19
C PRO A 172 8.93 9.43 4.51
N THR A 173 10.23 9.08 4.49
CA THR A 173 11.00 8.79 5.71
C THR A 173 11.13 10.03 6.59
N ALA A 174 11.35 11.21 6.00
CA ALA A 174 11.48 12.46 6.75
C ALA A 174 10.22 12.74 7.59
N GLY A 175 9.03 12.47 7.05
CA GLY A 175 7.77 12.55 7.80
C GLY A 175 7.59 11.42 8.82
N ALA A 176 8.03 10.20 8.51
CA ALA A 176 7.82 9.01 9.35
C ALA A 176 8.43 9.12 10.76
N TRP A 177 9.49 9.93 10.94
CA TRP A 177 10.07 10.20 12.24
C TRP A 177 9.09 10.85 13.24
N HIS A 178 7.99 11.44 12.74
CA HIS A 178 6.97 12.05 13.59
C HIS A 178 5.95 11.08 14.17
N ILE A 179 5.82 9.87 13.63
CA ILE A 179 4.78 8.90 14.00
C ILE A 179 4.85 8.51 15.49
N ASN A 180 6.04 8.55 16.12
CA ASN A 180 6.19 8.31 17.57
C ASN A 180 5.33 9.24 18.47
N LYS A 181 4.80 10.34 17.93
CA LYS A 181 3.97 11.33 18.63
C LYS A 181 2.49 10.98 18.66
N MET A 182 2.10 9.90 17.96
CA MET A 182 0.71 9.46 17.82
C MET A 182 0.45 8.14 18.56
N LEU A 183 1.51 7.44 18.98
CA LEU A 183 1.43 6.06 19.47
C LEU A 183 2.00 5.95 20.89
N HIS A 184 1.21 5.41 21.81
CA HIS A 184 1.67 5.12 23.15
C HIS A 184 2.18 3.67 23.29
N PRO A 185 3.37 3.43 23.86
CA PRO A 185 3.99 2.09 23.96
C PRO A 185 3.31 1.15 24.96
N SER A 186 2.47 1.65 25.87
CA SER A 186 1.70 0.76 26.78
C SER A 186 0.55 0.01 26.08
N ILE A 187 0.18 0.46 24.87
CA ILE A 187 -0.93 -0.06 24.05
C ILE A 187 -0.38 -0.74 22.80
N ASN A 188 0.57 -0.07 22.15
CA ASN A 188 1.18 -0.53 20.91
C ASN A 188 2.53 -1.19 21.19
N GLY A 189 3.00 -1.98 20.24
CA GLY A 189 4.40 -2.37 20.16
C GLY A 189 5.31 -1.16 20.00
N THR A 190 6.61 -1.42 19.95
CA THR A 190 7.61 -0.35 19.89
C THR A 190 8.52 -0.52 18.70
N VAL A 191 8.65 0.54 17.90
CA VAL A 191 9.65 0.59 16.85
C VAL A 191 10.99 1.02 17.45
N LEU A 192 12.05 0.28 17.15
CA LEU A 192 13.44 0.66 17.40
C LEU A 192 14.08 1.04 16.06
N PRO A 193 14.16 2.33 15.71
CA PRO A 193 14.82 2.76 14.49
C PRO A 193 16.34 2.63 14.62
N ILE A 194 16.97 2.05 13.60
CA ILE A 194 18.42 1.95 13.46
C ILE A 194 18.79 2.65 12.15
N LEU A 195 19.25 3.90 12.25
CA LEU A 195 19.79 4.63 11.10
C LEU A 195 21.13 4.01 10.71
N HIS A 196 21.17 3.32 9.57
CA HIS A 196 22.39 2.77 8.99
C HIS A 196 23.17 3.88 8.29
N LEU A 197 23.99 4.59 9.08
CA LEU A 197 24.76 5.75 8.69
C LEU A 197 26.11 5.33 8.07
N ASN A 198 26.06 4.77 6.86
CA ASN A 198 27.25 4.32 6.14
C ASN A 198 27.91 5.36 5.22
N GLY A 199 27.30 6.55 5.15
CA GLY A 199 27.89 7.75 4.58
C GLY A 199 27.62 7.97 3.10
N TYR A 200 27.05 6.98 2.39
CA TYR A 200 26.93 7.01 0.93
C TYR A 200 25.66 6.32 0.41
N LYS A 201 25.12 6.84 -0.69
CA LYS A 201 24.07 6.22 -1.51
C LYS A 201 24.68 5.61 -2.78
N ILE A 202 24.00 5.65 -3.93
CA ILE A 202 24.47 4.97 -5.16
C ILE A 202 25.79 5.57 -5.65
N SER A 203 25.81 6.89 -5.84
CA SER A 203 26.90 7.59 -6.52
C SER A 203 27.35 8.86 -5.78
N ALA A 204 26.82 9.11 -4.59
CA ALA A 204 27.12 10.31 -3.81
C ALA A 204 27.15 9.99 -2.30
N PRO A 205 27.76 10.86 -1.48
CA PRO A 205 27.52 10.82 -0.04
C PRO A 205 26.05 11.07 0.30
N THR A 206 25.68 10.75 1.53
CA THR A 206 24.36 11.10 2.09
C THR A 206 24.42 12.41 2.86
N ILE A 207 23.30 13.13 2.95
CA ILE A 207 23.16 14.34 3.76
C ILE A 207 23.47 13.99 5.22
N PHE A 208 22.80 12.96 5.75
CA PHE A 208 23.01 12.46 7.11
C PHE A 208 24.47 12.03 7.33
N GLY A 209 25.09 11.36 6.34
CA GLY A 209 26.48 10.93 6.40
C GLY A 209 27.51 12.06 6.49
N ARG A 210 27.11 13.30 6.22
CA ARG A 210 27.96 14.50 6.30
C ARG A 210 27.61 15.43 7.46
N MET A 211 26.50 15.19 8.15
CA MET A 211 26.14 15.91 9.36
C MET A 211 27.11 15.57 10.49
N LYS A 212 27.38 16.57 11.34
CA LYS A 212 28.09 16.37 12.60
C LYS A 212 27.23 15.59 13.58
N ASP A 213 27.89 14.95 14.55
CA ASP A 213 27.21 14.19 15.62
C ASP A 213 26.20 15.03 16.38
N GLU A 214 26.54 16.30 16.64
CA GLU A 214 25.64 17.26 17.29
C GLU A 214 24.41 17.57 16.43
N GLU A 215 24.56 17.72 15.12
CA GLU A 215 23.44 17.98 14.20
C GLU A 215 22.48 16.77 14.17
N LEU A 216 23.04 15.55 14.10
CA LEU A 216 22.26 14.32 14.16
C LEU A 216 21.54 14.16 15.50
N ALA A 217 22.25 14.37 16.62
CA ALA A 217 21.67 14.27 17.95
C ALA A 217 20.53 15.28 18.16
N ASN A 218 20.74 16.54 17.73
CA ASN A 218 19.72 17.59 17.82
C ASN A 218 18.51 17.28 16.94
N LEU A 219 18.72 16.79 15.72
CA LEU A 219 17.64 16.42 14.81
C LEU A 219 16.76 15.31 15.41
N PHE A 220 17.35 14.19 15.82
CA PHE A 220 16.57 13.05 16.35
C PHE A 220 15.97 13.35 17.73
N SER A 221 16.65 14.14 18.56
CA SER A 221 16.06 14.67 19.80
C SER A 221 14.87 15.59 19.53
N GLY A 222 14.94 16.42 18.48
CA GLY A 222 13.83 17.25 18.01
C GLY A 222 12.65 16.44 17.47
N TYR A 223 12.92 15.31 16.82
CA TYR A 223 11.90 14.32 16.49
C TYR A 223 11.36 13.57 17.71
N GLY A 224 11.95 13.73 18.89
CA GLY A 224 11.47 13.16 20.14
C GLY A 224 11.98 11.76 20.45
N TYR A 225 13.09 11.36 19.84
CA TYR A 225 13.83 10.16 20.22
C TYR A 225 14.94 10.50 21.21
N GLU A 226 15.49 9.46 21.85
CA GLU A 226 16.79 9.52 22.51
C GLU A 226 17.84 8.87 21.58
N PRO A 227 18.72 9.65 20.93
CA PRO A 227 19.66 9.12 19.95
C PRO A 227 20.91 8.51 20.60
N TYR A 228 21.24 7.27 20.20
CA TYR A 228 22.47 6.59 20.61
C TYR A 228 23.39 6.37 19.41
N LEU A 229 24.58 6.96 19.43
CA LEU A 229 25.60 6.73 18.41
C LEU A 229 26.41 5.47 18.72
N VAL A 230 26.39 4.51 17.79
CA VAL A 230 27.27 3.35 17.78
C VAL A 230 28.19 3.47 16.58
N GLN A 231 29.48 3.65 16.81
CA GLN A 231 30.47 3.90 15.76
C GLN A 231 31.45 2.74 15.61
N GLN A 232 31.84 2.46 14.36
CA GLN A 232 32.88 1.50 14.02
C GLN A 232 34.16 1.70 14.81
N SER A 233 34.52 0.68 15.59
CA SER A 233 35.70 0.61 16.43
C SER A 233 36.04 -0.85 16.73
N THR A 234 37.17 -1.11 17.37
CA THR A 234 37.52 -2.45 17.88
C THR A 234 36.58 -2.95 19.00
N ARG A 235 35.70 -2.09 19.50
CA ARG A 235 34.72 -2.38 20.55
C ARG A 235 33.28 -2.41 20.05
N ILE A 236 33.06 -2.28 18.74
CA ILE A 236 31.72 -2.13 18.15
C ILE A 236 30.73 -3.19 18.62
N HIS A 237 31.14 -4.46 18.75
CA HIS A 237 30.24 -5.51 19.26
C HIS A 237 29.81 -5.29 20.72
N ASN A 238 30.74 -4.87 21.60
CA ASN A 238 30.39 -4.53 22.99
C ASN A 238 29.48 -3.31 23.03
N ASP A 239 29.86 -2.25 22.31
CA ASP A 239 29.19 -0.96 22.37
C ASP A 239 27.77 -1.09 21.79
N PHE A 240 27.60 -1.82 20.68
CA PHE A 240 26.29 -2.09 20.10
C PHE A 240 25.42 -2.96 21.01
N GLN A 241 25.95 -4.06 21.57
CA GLN A 241 25.17 -4.92 22.45
C GLN A 241 24.74 -4.19 23.74
N ASN A 242 25.62 -3.35 24.31
CA ASN A 242 25.29 -2.54 25.47
C ASN A 242 24.21 -1.50 25.15
N THR A 243 24.32 -0.82 24.01
CA THR A 243 23.29 0.13 23.54
C THR A 243 21.95 -0.56 23.33
N LEU A 244 21.92 -1.74 22.70
CA LEU A 244 20.68 -2.51 22.53
C LEU A 244 20.06 -2.95 23.86
N ASN A 245 20.87 -3.41 24.81
CA ASN A 245 20.40 -3.76 26.15
C ASN A 245 19.80 -2.54 26.88
N HIS A 246 20.42 -1.38 26.72
CA HIS A 246 19.92 -0.13 27.30
C HIS A 246 18.63 0.33 26.62
N ALA A 247 18.61 0.34 25.28
CA ALA A 247 17.42 0.66 24.49
C ALA A 247 16.25 -0.27 24.84
N TYR A 248 16.49 -1.57 24.98
CA TYR A 248 15.48 -2.53 25.44
C TYR A 248 14.93 -2.15 26.81
N LYS A 249 15.80 -1.81 27.78
CA LYS A 249 15.34 -1.36 29.10
C LYS A 249 14.44 -0.14 29.00
N MET A 250 14.84 0.88 28.22
CA MET A 250 14.02 2.07 28.01
C MET A 250 12.67 1.76 27.38
N ILE A 251 12.64 0.84 26.41
CA ILE A 251 11.40 0.38 25.77
C ILE A 251 10.49 -0.27 26.82
N ILE A 252 11.02 -1.18 27.63
CA ILE A 252 10.25 -1.84 28.69
C ILE A 252 9.76 -0.83 29.73
N ASP A 253 10.61 0.12 30.17
CA ASP A 253 10.22 1.16 31.12
C ASP A 253 9.08 2.03 30.53
N ALA A 254 9.17 2.40 29.25
CA ALA A 254 8.13 3.16 28.54
C ALA A 254 6.81 2.37 28.39
N LYS A 255 6.85 1.05 28.21
CA LYS A 255 5.63 0.22 28.17
C LYS A 255 4.84 0.25 29.48
N HIS A 256 5.49 0.57 30.60
CA HIS A 256 4.88 0.70 31.92
C HIS A 256 4.57 2.15 32.32
N SER A 257 4.84 3.14 31.46
CA SER A 257 4.52 4.54 31.76
C SER A 257 3.01 4.80 31.75
N PRO A 258 2.51 5.72 32.59
CA PRO A 258 1.12 6.18 32.51
C PRO A 258 0.81 6.76 31.12
N LEU A 259 -0.43 6.63 30.65
CA LEU A 259 -0.87 7.19 29.34
C LEU A 259 -0.69 8.71 29.25
N SER A 260 -0.71 9.41 30.40
CA SER A 260 -0.48 10.85 30.48
C SER A 260 0.99 11.26 30.28
N GLU A 261 1.92 10.31 30.28
CA GLU A 261 3.35 10.57 30.18
C GLU A 261 3.92 10.09 28.85
N ARG A 262 4.50 11.03 28.10
CA ARG A 262 5.23 10.69 26.87
C ARG A 262 6.67 10.27 27.18
N SER A 263 7.02 9.05 26.80
CA SER A 263 8.39 8.55 26.88
C SER A 263 9.19 8.89 25.61
N LYS A 264 10.44 9.34 25.76
CA LYS A 264 11.40 9.39 24.65
C LYS A 264 11.92 8.00 24.37
N LEU A 265 11.53 7.45 23.22
CA LEU A 265 11.97 6.11 22.80
C LEU A 265 13.39 6.17 22.20
N PRO A 266 14.19 5.11 22.38
CA PRO A 266 15.54 5.08 21.83
C PRO A 266 15.54 5.00 20.30
N MET A 267 16.52 5.63 19.68
CA MET A 267 16.91 5.32 18.30
C MET A 267 18.43 5.16 18.23
N ILE A 268 18.91 4.34 17.30
CA ILE A 268 20.33 4.02 17.16
C ILE A 268 20.85 4.61 15.84
N ILE A 269 21.93 5.39 15.93
CA ILE A 269 22.73 5.81 14.78
C ILE A 269 23.88 4.82 14.66
N LEU A 270 23.79 3.89 13.70
CA LEU A 270 24.83 2.91 13.44
C LEU A 270 25.78 3.43 12.36
N ARG A 271 26.93 3.96 12.77
CA ARG A 271 27.94 4.52 11.87
C ARG A 271 29.05 3.52 11.56
N THR A 272 29.00 2.94 10.36
CA THR A 272 29.98 1.98 9.84
C THR A 272 30.34 2.31 8.40
N ASP A 273 31.56 1.98 7.95
CA ASP A 273 31.95 2.24 6.57
C ASP A 273 31.05 1.47 5.57
N LYS A 274 30.61 2.13 4.50
CA LYS A 274 29.92 1.41 3.42
C LYS A 274 30.85 0.36 2.79
N GLY A 275 30.36 -0.86 2.65
CA GLY A 275 31.15 -1.99 2.17
C GLY A 275 32.23 -2.48 3.13
N TRP A 276 32.11 -2.17 4.42
CA TRP A 276 33.04 -2.57 5.48
C TRP A 276 33.44 -4.05 5.39
N THR A 277 34.72 -4.35 5.60
CA THR A 277 35.37 -5.67 5.44
C THR A 277 35.62 -6.09 3.99
N GLY A 278 35.16 -5.29 3.03
CA GLY A 278 35.39 -5.49 1.59
C GLY A 278 36.75 -5.01 1.07
N PRO A 279 36.94 -5.03 -0.26
CA PRO A 279 38.11 -4.43 -0.89
C PRO A 279 38.25 -2.96 -0.51
N LYS A 280 39.46 -2.56 -0.06
CA LYS A 280 39.73 -1.18 0.36
C LYS A 280 39.88 -0.24 -0.83
N THR A 281 40.55 -0.71 -1.89
CA THR A 281 40.80 0.04 -3.12
C THR A 281 40.59 -0.85 -4.35
N LEU A 282 40.28 -0.23 -5.48
CA LEU A 282 40.24 -0.83 -6.81
C LEU A 282 40.71 0.22 -7.82
N ASP A 283 41.68 -0.11 -8.66
CA ASP A 283 42.24 0.80 -9.68
C ASP A 283 42.64 2.19 -9.14
N GLY A 284 43.23 2.22 -7.94
CA GLY A 284 43.65 3.45 -7.25
C GLY A 284 42.51 4.24 -6.59
N GLN A 285 41.26 3.81 -6.71
CA GLN A 285 40.10 4.47 -6.10
C GLN A 285 39.74 3.82 -4.75
N LYS A 286 39.28 4.64 -3.78
CA LYS A 286 38.78 4.16 -2.48
C LYS A 286 37.41 3.50 -2.64
N VAL A 287 37.28 2.24 -2.24
CA VAL A 287 36.05 1.44 -2.34
C VAL A 287 35.33 1.35 -0.99
N GLU A 288 35.94 0.70 0.00
CA GLU A 288 35.38 0.66 1.37
C GLU A 288 35.27 2.07 1.93
N GLY A 289 34.14 2.39 2.57
CA GLY A 289 33.81 3.73 3.04
C GLY A 289 33.59 4.70 1.88
N ASN A 290 33.07 4.22 0.75
CA ASN A 290 32.73 5.02 -0.43
C ASN A 290 31.52 4.45 -1.20
N ASN A 291 30.93 5.27 -2.08
CA ASN A 291 29.84 4.90 -3.00
C ASN A 291 30.20 3.73 -3.94
N LEU A 292 31.48 3.56 -4.30
CA LEU A 292 31.97 2.48 -5.16
C LEU A 292 31.73 1.08 -4.58
N SER A 293 31.48 0.99 -3.27
CA SER A 293 31.09 -0.27 -2.63
C SER A 293 29.61 -0.63 -2.79
N HIS A 294 28.78 0.23 -3.39
CA HIS A 294 27.31 0.10 -3.33
C HIS A 294 26.77 -1.18 -3.98
N GLN A 295 27.12 -1.45 -5.24
CA GLN A 295 26.68 -2.64 -5.98
C GLN A 295 27.71 -3.77 -5.85
N VAL A 296 28.12 -4.35 -6.97
CA VAL A 296 29.23 -5.29 -7.09
C VAL A 296 30.53 -4.49 -7.25
N VAL A 297 31.54 -4.77 -6.41
CA VAL A 297 32.84 -4.07 -6.44
C VAL A 297 33.76 -4.60 -7.55
N LEU A 298 34.03 -5.92 -7.53
CA LEU A 298 34.98 -6.58 -8.43
C LEU A 298 34.27 -7.09 -9.69
N THR A 299 33.69 -6.18 -10.47
CA THR A 299 32.79 -6.51 -11.60
C THR A 299 33.46 -7.32 -12.71
N GLU A 300 34.79 -7.33 -12.78
CA GLU A 300 35.58 -8.05 -13.77
C GLU A 300 36.30 -9.27 -13.17
N ALA A 301 35.90 -9.74 -11.98
CA ALA A 301 36.50 -10.92 -11.34
C ALA A 301 36.44 -12.20 -12.20
N LYS A 302 35.53 -12.28 -13.19
CA LYS A 302 35.47 -13.41 -14.13
C LYS A 302 36.46 -13.30 -15.29
N SER A 303 36.85 -12.09 -15.69
CA SER A 303 37.64 -11.83 -16.89
C SER A 303 39.07 -11.32 -16.60
N LYS A 304 39.30 -10.67 -15.46
CA LYS A 304 40.59 -10.12 -15.05
C LYS A 304 41.21 -10.95 -13.91
N PRO A 305 42.39 -11.58 -14.12
CA PRO A 305 43.08 -12.36 -13.09
C PRO A 305 43.37 -11.58 -11.81
N GLU A 306 43.66 -10.28 -11.91
CA GLU A 306 43.93 -9.41 -10.78
C GLU A 306 42.70 -9.26 -9.87
N GLN A 307 41.52 -8.99 -10.43
CA GLN A 307 40.28 -8.91 -9.66
C GLN A 307 39.83 -10.27 -9.12
N LEU A 308 40.10 -11.37 -9.84
CA LEU A 308 39.87 -12.73 -9.32
C LEU A 308 40.73 -12.99 -8.09
N GLN A 309 42.01 -12.60 -8.11
CA GLN A 309 42.91 -12.73 -6.98
C GLN A 309 42.48 -11.84 -5.81
N MET A 310 42.03 -10.61 -6.07
CA MET A 310 41.47 -9.72 -5.05
C MET A 310 40.22 -10.32 -4.39
N LEU A 311 39.33 -10.95 -5.17
CA LEU A 311 38.17 -11.65 -4.65
C LEU A 311 38.58 -12.84 -3.78
N GLU A 312 39.56 -13.64 -4.22
CA GLU A 312 40.07 -14.75 -3.43
C GLU A 312 40.65 -14.26 -2.09
N GLN A 313 41.49 -13.23 -2.11
CA GLN A 313 42.08 -12.64 -0.91
C GLN A 313 41.00 -12.10 0.04
N TRP A 314 40.00 -11.41 -0.50
CA TRP A 314 38.88 -10.89 0.27
C TRP A 314 38.09 -12.01 0.93
N LEU A 315 37.67 -13.04 0.19
CA LEU A 315 36.92 -14.17 0.75
C LEU A 315 37.76 -14.96 1.78
N ARG A 316 39.05 -15.16 1.52
CA ARG A 316 39.96 -15.81 2.48
C ARG A 316 40.16 -15.00 3.76
N SER A 317 40.05 -13.67 3.71
CA SER A 317 40.25 -12.80 4.88
C SER A 317 39.26 -13.08 6.03
N TYR A 318 38.11 -13.70 5.73
CA TYR A 318 37.13 -14.11 6.73
C TYR A 318 37.53 -15.39 7.47
N ASN A 319 38.58 -16.11 7.03
CA ASN A 319 39.00 -17.45 7.50
C ASN A 319 37.79 -18.38 7.73
N PHE A 320 36.97 -18.56 6.70
CA PHE A 320 35.69 -19.27 6.79
C PHE A 320 35.84 -20.76 7.17
N ASN A 321 37.01 -21.34 6.89
CA ASN A 321 37.40 -22.70 7.32
C ASN A 321 37.50 -22.86 8.85
N GLU A 322 37.60 -21.77 9.61
CA GLU A 322 37.51 -21.79 11.08
C GLU A 322 36.06 -21.70 11.58
N LEU A 323 35.14 -21.30 10.70
CA LEU A 323 33.73 -20.99 11.04
C LEU A 323 32.80 -22.14 10.62
N PHE A 324 33.15 -22.85 9.55
CA PHE A 324 32.40 -23.95 8.99
C PHE A 324 33.33 -25.13 8.62
N ASN A 325 32.90 -26.33 8.99
CA ASN A 325 33.53 -27.60 8.61
C ASN A 325 32.49 -28.52 7.95
N LYS A 326 32.88 -29.26 6.91
CA LYS A 326 31.94 -30.13 6.17
C LYS A 326 31.33 -31.26 7.02
N GLU A 327 32.05 -31.75 8.02
CA GLU A 327 31.65 -32.86 8.88
C GLU A 327 30.86 -32.35 10.10
N SER A 328 31.31 -31.26 10.73
CA SER A 328 30.71 -30.75 11.97
C SER A 328 29.80 -29.53 11.80
N GLY A 329 29.69 -28.95 10.61
CA GLY A 329 28.88 -27.76 10.33
C GLY A 329 29.49 -26.46 10.87
N PHE A 330 28.64 -25.49 11.20
CA PHE A 330 29.04 -24.24 11.85
C PHE A 330 29.36 -24.44 13.33
N GLY A 331 30.29 -23.64 13.86
CA GLY A 331 30.67 -23.70 15.28
C GLY A 331 29.61 -23.15 16.26
N ASP A 332 29.90 -23.27 17.55
CA ASP A 332 28.99 -22.93 18.67
C ASP A 332 28.54 -21.45 18.73
N PHE A 333 29.18 -20.56 17.97
CA PHE A 333 28.81 -19.14 17.93
C PHE A 333 27.36 -18.93 17.46
N LEU A 334 26.80 -19.84 16.65
CA LEU A 334 25.38 -19.82 16.30
C LEU A 334 24.53 -20.07 17.54
N HIS A 335 24.86 -21.11 18.31
CA HIS A 335 24.18 -21.40 19.56
C HIS A 335 24.28 -20.26 20.55
N ASP A 336 25.38 -19.51 20.60
CA ASP A 336 25.53 -18.36 21.51
C ASP A 336 24.60 -17.20 21.18
N LEU A 337 24.36 -16.93 19.89
CA LEU A 337 23.69 -15.72 19.41
C LEU A 337 22.25 -15.91 18.95
N VAL A 338 21.95 -17.05 18.32
CA VAL A 338 20.66 -17.29 17.66
C VAL A 338 19.61 -17.73 18.68
N PRO A 339 18.39 -17.14 18.67
CA PRO A 339 17.28 -17.62 19.49
C PRO A 339 16.86 -19.06 19.14
N ILE A 340 16.21 -19.75 20.06
CA ILE A 340 15.65 -21.08 19.79
C ILE A 340 14.37 -20.97 18.95
N ASP A 341 14.24 -21.89 17.98
CA ASP A 341 13.05 -22.17 17.16
C ASP A 341 12.19 -20.95 16.79
N ASP A 342 11.02 -20.77 17.41
CA ASP A 342 10.01 -19.79 16.98
C ASP A 342 10.32 -18.35 17.42
N LYS A 343 11.43 -18.14 18.15
CA LYS A 343 11.93 -16.80 18.51
C LYS A 343 12.98 -16.27 17.54
N ARG A 344 13.36 -17.05 16.52
CA ARG A 344 14.20 -16.57 15.41
C ARG A 344 13.49 -15.43 14.70
N MET A 345 14.20 -14.34 14.37
CA MET A 345 13.56 -13.16 13.78
C MET A 345 12.92 -13.48 12.44
N GLY A 346 13.54 -14.34 11.63
CA GLY A 346 12.94 -14.83 10.39
C GLY A 346 11.63 -15.56 10.61
N LYS A 347 11.37 -16.20 11.77
CA LYS A 347 10.13 -16.92 12.08
C LYS A 347 9.09 -16.09 12.82
N ASN A 348 9.25 -14.76 12.87
CA ASN A 348 8.26 -13.91 13.52
C ASN A 348 6.88 -14.05 12.86
N LYS A 349 5.90 -14.56 13.62
CA LYS A 349 4.52 -14.84 13.16
C LYS A 349 3.83 -13.69 12.44
N HIS A 350 4.19 -12.43 12.76
CA HIS A 350 3.59 -11.25 12.14
C HIS A 350 3.97 -11.06 10.66
N ALA A 351 4.91 -11.84 10.13
CA ALA A 351 5.36 -11.76 8.74
C ALA A 351 4.73 -12.80 7.80
N TYR A 352 3.75 -13.59 8.25
CA TYR A 352 3.26 -14.75 7.51
C TYR A 352 1.77 -14.74 7.19
N GLY A 353 0.99 -13.79 7.71
CA GLY A 353 -0.48 -13.85 7.61
C GLY A 353 -1.09 -15.06 8.34
N GLY A 354 -2.38 -15.28 8.17
CA GLY A 354 -3.11 -16.41 8.74
C GLY A 354 -3.08 -16.48 10.28
N GLU A 355 -3.55 -17.60 10.84
CA GLU A 355 -3.50 -17.84 12.28
C GLU A 355 -2.03 -17.90 12.79
N PRO A 356 -1.70 -17.34 13.96
CA PRO A 356 -2.58 -16.72 14.95
C PRO A 356 -2.70 -15.19 14.83
N VAL A 357 -2.23 -14.58 13.73
CA VAL A 357 -2.15 -13.11 13.59
C VAL A 357 -3.39 -12.52 12.92
N TYR A 358 -3.97 -13.27 11.97
CA TYR A 358 -5.22 -12.93 11.32
C TYR A 358 -6.41 -13.40 12.16
N ARG A 359 -7.37 -12.49 12.34
CA ARG A 359 -8.71 -12.81 12.85
C ARG A 359 -9.73 -12.01 12.04
N ALA A 360 -10.76 -12.66 11.54
CA ALA A 360 -11.88 -11.99 10.86
C ALA A 360 -12.54 -10.95 11.78
N LEU A 361 -13.08 -9.88 11.19
CA LEU A 361 -13.88 -8.91 11.92
C LEU A 361 -15.25 -9.50 12.29
N ASP A 362 -15.75 -9.15 13.48
CA ASP A 362 -17.17 -9.26 13.78
C ASP A 362 -17.88 -8.05 13.15
N LEU A 363 -18.48 -8.26 11.97
CA LEU A 363 -19.13 -7.21 11.19
C LEU A 363 -20.62 -7.09 11.56
N PRO A 364 -21.15 -5.87 11.74
CA PRO A 364 -22.59 -5.65 11.80
C PRO A 364 -23.21 -5.82 10.40
N SER A 365 -24.52 -6.11 10.33
CA SER A 365 -25.23 -6.07 9.05
C SER A 365 -25.30 -4.64 8.53
N ALA A 366 -25.01 -4.43 7.24
CA ALA A 366 -25.20 -3.15 6.56
C ALA A 366 -26.64 -2.61 6.72
N ASP A 367 -27.64 -3.50 6.77
CA ASP A 367 -29.07 -3.15 6.83
C ASP A 367 -29.43 -2.35 8.08
N MET A 368 -28.66 -2.49 9.17
CA MET A 368 -28.86 -1.74 10.41
C MET A 368 -28.70 -0.22 10.24
N PHE A 369 -27.98 0.20 9.21
CA PHE A 369 -27.63 1.60 8.94
C PHE A 369 -28.24 2.11 7.64
N ALA A 370 -28.98 1.25 6.94
CA ALA A 370 -29.64 1.57 5.69
C ALA A 370 -30.76 2.59 5.89
N GLU A 371 -31.12 3.23 4.79
CA GLU A 371 -32.26 4.13 4.70
C GLU A 371 -33.31 3.57 3.73
N ASP A 372 -34.53 4.09 3.85
CA ASP A 372 -35.61 3.74 2.94
C ASP A 372 -35.25 4.13 1.50
N ALA A 373 -35.53 3.19 0.60
CA ALA A 373 -35.40 3.32 -0.85
C ALA A 373 -36.48 2.47 -1.56
N GLU A 374 -37.61 2.18 -0.88
CA GLU A 374 -38.75 1.47 -1.50
C GLU A 374 -39.28 2.23 -2.72
N LYS A 375 -39.19 3.57 -2.68
CA LYS A 375 -39.43 4.46 -3.82
C LYS A 375 -38.10 5.10 -4.25
N PRO A 376 -37.48 4.62 -5.35
CA PRO A 376 -36.18 5.09 -5.78
C PRO A 376 -36.11 6.61 -5.97
N GLY A 377 -35.01 7.21 -5.54
CA GLY A 377 -34.66 8.61 -5.73
C GLY A 377 -35.49 9.65 -4.95
N THR A 378 -36.32 9.22 -4.00
CA THR A 378 -37.22 10.13 -3.24
C THR A 378 -36.65 10.61 -1.89
N ILE A 379 -35.65 9.92 -1.36
CA ILE A 379 -34.94 10.27 -0.13
C ILE A 379 -33.50 10.63 -0.47
N GLY A 380 -32.97 11.69 0.16
CA GLY A 380 -31.59 12.11 -0.01
C GLY A 380 -30.77 11.95 1.26
N SER A 381 -29.57 11.36 1.16
CA SER A 381 -28.66 11.21 2.30
C SER A 381 -27.19 11.23 1.90
N SER A 382 -26.31 11.39 2.90
CA SER A 382 -24.86 11.33 2.70
C SER A 382 -24.34 9.91 2.90
N SER A 383 -23.75 9.34 1.85
CA SER A 383 -23.15 8.00 1.89
C SER A 383 -22.07 7.91 2.97
N MET A 384 -21.22 8.94 3.10
CA MET A 384 -20.19 8.97 4.14
C MET A 384 -20.76 9.08 5.57
N ARG A 385 -21.87 9.77 5.79
CA ARG A 385 -22.51 9.78 7.12
C ARG A 385 -23.00 8.38 7.52
N ARG A 386 -23.52 7.61 6.55
CA ARG A 386 -23.94 6.22 6.77
C ARG A 386 -22.75 5.29 6.98
N ALA A 387 -21.71 5.42 6.16
CA ALA A 387 -20.44 4.74 6.37
C ALA A 387 -19.85 5.01 7.76
N GLY A 388 -19.89 6.26 8.24
CA GLY A 388 -19.43 6.63 9.58
C GLY A 388 -20.18 5.90 10.71
N LEU A 389 -21.50 5.73 10.59
CA LEU A 389 -22.31 4.96 11.55
C LEU A 389 -21.95 3.47 11.53
N TYR A 390 -21.77 2.89 10.34
CA TYR A 390 -21.35 1.51 10.19
C TYR A 390 -19.95 1.26 10.78
N LEU A 391 -18.99 2.13 10.46
CA LEU A 391 -17.62 2.03 10.97
C LEU A 391 -17.55 2.24 12.49
N GLU A 392 -18.39 3.10 13.07
CA GLU A 392 -18.53 3.24 14.53
C GLU A 392 -18.90 1.89 15.18
N GLU A 393 -19.87 1.17 14.61
CA GLU A 393 -20.26 -0.15 15.12
C GLU A 393 -19.18 -1.22 14.89
N VAL A 394 -18.47 -1.18 13.76
CA VAL A 394 -17.29 -2.04 13.53
C VAL A 394 -16.25 -1.81 14.63
N PHE A 395 -15.99 -0.56 15.03
CA PHE A 395 -15.09 -0.25 16.15
C PHE A 395 -15.59 -0.85 17.47
N LYS A 396 -16.89 -0.73 17.78
CA LYS A 396 -17.49 -1.29 19.02
C LYS A 396 -17.31 -2.80 19.12
N ARG A 397 -17.46 -3.52 18.00
CA ARG A 397 -17.31 -4.99 17.94
C ARG A 397 -15.85 -5.45 17.89
N ASN A 398 -14.94 -4.59 17.42
CA ASN A 398 -13.55 -4.97 17.10
C ASN A 398 -12.50 -4.07 17.79
N ALA A 399 -12.64 -3.89 19.11
CA ALA A 399 -11.87 -2.93 19.90
C ALA A 399 -10.33 -2.98 19.75
N ASN A 400 -9.74 -4.13 19.36
CA ASN A 400 -8.29 -4.30 19.18
C ASN A 400 -7.90 -4.87 17.80
N ASN A 401 -8.82 -4.90 16.83
CA ASN A 401 -8.58 -5.53 15.51
C ASN A 401 -8.94 -4.64 14.32
N PHE A 402 -9.38 -3.40 14.58
CA PHE A 402 -9.76 -2.44 13.54
C PHE A 402 -9.12 -1.06 13.78
N ARG A 403 -8.66 -0.40 12.71
CA ARG A 403 -8.18 1.00 12.74
C ARG A 403 -8.65 1.79 11.53
N PHE A 404 -8.58 3.11 11.65
CA PHE A 404 -8.97 4.05 10.61
C PHE A 404 -7.86 5.08 10.39
N PHE A 405 -7.52 5.33 9.14
CA PHE A 405 -6.48 6.26 8.72
C PHE A 405 -7.10 7.35 7.86
N SER A 406 -6.72 8.61 8.09
CA SER A 406 -7.17 9.74 7.25
C SER A 406 -6.22 10.93 7.39
N PRO A 407 -5.89 11.66 6.30
CA PRO A 407 -4.87 12.70 6.34
C PRO A 407 -5.44 14.03 6.86
N ASP A 408 -5.90 14.06 8.11
CA ASP A 408 -6.60 15.22 8.72
C ASP A 408 -7.97 15.53 8.09
N GLU A 409 -8.63 14.49 7.57
CA GLU A 409 -9.84 14.66 6.78
C GLU A 409 -11.06 13.94 7.35
N THR A 410 -10.97 13.24 8.49
CA THR A 410 -12.10 12.44 9.01
C THR A 410 -13.39 13.26 9.16
N TYR A 411 -13.29 14.48 9.72
CA TYR A 411 -14.41 15.41 9.82
C TYR A 411 -14.86 15.95 8.45
N SER A 412 -13.91 16.27 7.57
CA SER A 412 -14.24 16.80 6.24
C SER A 412 -14.97 15.78 5.39
N ASN A 413 -14.54 14.52 5.48
CA ASN A 413 -15.09 13.35 4.81
C ASN A 413 -16.36 12.82 5.47
N LYS A 414 -16.85 13.46 6.55
CA LYS A 414 -18.12 13.14 7.25
C LYS A 414 -18.15 11.75 7.92
N LEU A 415 -16.97 11.22 8.23
CA LEU A 415 -16.77 9.92 8.90
C LEU A 415 -16.54 10.09 10.42
N ASP A 416 -16.73 11.30 10.95
CA ASP A 416 -16.49 11.70 12.35
C ASP A 416 -17.31 10.93 13.39
N LYS A 417 -18.34 10.21 12.98
CA LYS A 417 -19.14 9.39 13.90
C LYS A 417 -18.31 8.32 14.61
N VAL A 418 -17.21 7.87 14.02
CA VAL A 418 -16.25 6.96 14.68
C VAL A 418 -15.68 7.54 15.98
N PHE A 419 -15.65 8.87 16.14
CA PHE A 419 -15.15 9.53 17.34
C PHE A 419 -16.08 9.39 18.56
N ASP A 420 -17.29 8.87 18.40
CA ASP A 420 -18.16 8.54 19.53
C ASP A 420 -17.68 7.29 20.26
N THR A 421 -16.93 6.40 19.59
CA THR A 421 -16.39 5.15 20.15
C THR A 421 -14.88 5.21 20.39
N THR A 422 -14.15 5.96 19.57
CA THR A 422 -12.69 6.07 19.65
C THR A 422 -12.25 7.53 19.52
N LYS A 423 -10.94 7.76 19.51
CA LYS A 423 -10.29 9.06 19.37
C LYS A 423 -9.14 8.96 18.36
N ARG A 424 -8.57 10.09 18.00
CA ARG A 424 -7.30 10.23 17.29
C ARG A 424 -6.14 9.89 18.21
N GLY A 425 -5.22 9.05 17.75
CA GLY A 425 -3.98 8.74 18.46
C GLY A 425 -3.10 9.98 18.61
N TRP A 426 -2.85 10.41 19.85
CA TRP A 426 -2.07 11.61 20.15
C TRP A 426 -1.42 11.54 21.53
N THR A 427 -0.10 11.73 21.60
CA THR A 427 0.66 11.67 22.87
C THR A 427 1.30 13.01 23.26
N LEU A 428 1.06 14.06 22.48
CA LEU A 428 1.53 15.42 22.78
C LEU A 428 0.53 16.14 23.69
N PRO A 429 0.87 17.35 24.20
CA PRO A 429 -0.11 18.15 24.95
C PRO A 429 -1.42 18.33 24.17
N ILE A 430 -2.53 18.21 24.90
CA ILE A 430 -3.89 18.43 24.41
C ILE A 430 -4.42 19.69 25.08
N MET A 431 -4.82 20.67 24.28
CA MET A 431 -5.40 21.93 24.76
C MET A 431 -6.92 21.80 24.96
N GLU A 432 -7.51 22.69 25.74
CA GLU A 432 -8.95 22.63 26.10
C GLU A 432 -9.91 22.73 24.90
N TRP A 433 -9.45 23.30 23.78
CA TRP A 433 -10.22 23.45 22.54
C TRP A 433 -10.00 22.31 21.54
N ASP A 434 -9.04 21.42 21.79
CA ASP A 434 -8.77 20.29 20.91
C ASP A 434 -9.84 19.21 21.09
N LYS A 435 -10.18 18.50 20.01
CA LYS A 435 -11.28 17.53 20.00
C LYS A 435 -10.82 16.14 19.59
N ASP A 436 -11.39 15.16 20.27
CA ASP A 436 -11.26 13.74 19.99
C ASP A 436 -9.81 13.25 19.89
N LEU A 437 -8.92 13.71 20.75
CA LEU A 437 -7.54 13.26 20.85
C LEU A 437 -7.37 12.41 22.10
N SER A 438 -6.64 11.29 22.00
CA SER A 438 -6.26 10.48 23.15
C SER A 438 -5.01 9.63 22.85
N PRO A 439 -4.15 9.34 23.85
CA PRO A 439 -3.03 8.43 23.71
C PRO A 439 -3.41 7.00 23.26
N ASP A 440 -4.67 6.59 23.47
CA ASP A 440 -5.23 5.28 23.11
C ASP A 440 -6.11 5.29 21.84
N GLY A 441 -6.11 6.40 21.10
CA GLY A 441 -6.91 6.56 19.90
C GLY A 441 -6.65 5.50 18.82
N ARG A 442 -7.73 4.99 18.22
CA ARG A 442 -7.72 4.03 17.11
C ARG A 442 -7.85 4.64 15.72
N VAL A 443 -8.13 5.94 15.65
CA VAL A 443 -8.01 6.74 14.42
C VAL A 443 -6.60 7.32 14.39
N ILE A 444 -5.88 7.21 13.28
CA ILE A 444 -4.59 7.86 13.11
C ILE A 444 -4.73 8.92 12.02
N GLU A 445 -4.50 10.18 12.38
CA GLU A 445 -4.44 11.29 11.44
C GLU A 445 -3.05 11.92 11.43
N MET A 446 -2.56 12.12 10.21
CA MET A 446 -1.34 12.84 9.91
C MET A 446 -1.52 13.42 8.51
N LEU A 447 -1.24 14.70 8.30
CA LEU A 447 -1.31 15.34 6.98
C LEU A 447 -0.15 14.85 6.07
N SER A 448 -0.18 13.56 5.75
CA SER A 448 0.80 12.84 4.94
C SER A 448 0.24 11.49 4.54
N GLU A 449 -0.21 11.39 3.30
CA GLU A 449 -0.74 10.16 2.72
C GLU A 449 0.32 9.06 2.74
N HIS A 450 1.59 9.38 2.45
CA HIS A 450 2.70 8.42 2.49
C HIS A 450 2.85 7.73 3.85
N ASN A 451 2.80 8.49 4.94
CA ASN A 451 3.00 7.95 6.27
C ASN A 451 1.80 7.12 6.72
N LEU A 452 0.60 7.57 6.38
CA LEU A 452 -0.62 6.81 6.62
C LEU A 452 -0.68 5.53 5.78
N GLN A 453 -0.25 5.56 4.52
CA GLN A 453 -0.15 4.36 3.68
C GLN A 453 0.83 3.35 4.26
N GLY A 454 2.01 3.78 4.71
CA GLY A 454 2.96 2.86 5.35
C GLY A 454 2.40 2.26 6.64
N LEU A 455 1.81 3.09 7.52
CA LEU A 455 1.11 2.63 8.72
C LEU A 455 0.02 1.60 8.39
N PHE A 456 -0.78 1.91 7.38
CA PHE A 456 -1.89 1.08 6.92
C PHE A 456 -1.40 -0.28 6.40
N GLN A 457 -0.41 -0.28 5.51
CA GLN A 457 0.20 -1.50 4.97
C GLN A 457 0.80 -2.36 6.09
N GLY A 458 1.58 -1.76 7.00
CA GLY A 458 2.19 -2.48 8.11
C GLY A 458 1.15 -3.07 9.07
N TYR A 459 0.05 -2.36 9.29
CA TYR A 459 -1.07 -2.82 10.13
C TYR A 459 -1.78 -4.03 9.52
N VAL A 460 -2.01 -3.98 8.20
CA VAL A 460 -2.75 -5.00 7.46
C VAL A 460 -1.92 -6.25 7.22
N ILE A 461 -0.68 -6.12 6.74
CA ILE A 461 0.20 -7.26 6.50
C ILE A 461 0.49 -8.07 7.78
N THR A 462 0.36 -7.44 8.95
CA THR A 462 0.52 -8.10 10.25
C THR A 462 -0.79 -8.65 10.84
N GLY A 463 -1.84 -8.79 10.02
CA GLY A 463 -3.03 -9.60 10.29
C GLY A 463 -4.28 -8.85 10.73
N ARG A 464 -4.25 -7.51 10.82
CA ARG A 464 -5.39 -6.72 11.34
C ARG A 464 -6.05 -5.84 10.27
N HIS A 465 -7.24 -5.35 10.54
CA HIS A 465 -8.08 -4.70 9.52
C HIS A 465 -8.09 -3.19 9.63
N ALA A 466 -8.12 -2.50 8.51
CA ALA A 466 -8.25 -1.05 8.53
C ALA A 466 -8.92 -0.49 7.27
N VAL A 467 -9.32 0.78 7.37
CA VAL A 467 -9.80 1.60 6.26
C VAL A 467 -8.94 2.87 6.19
N PHE A 468 -8.58 3.25 4.97
CA PHE A 468 -7.92 4.53 4.68
C PHE A 468 -8.84 5.41 3.84
N ALA A 469 -9.35 6.50 4.43
CA ALA A 469 -10.18 7.48 3.75
C ALA A 469 -9.38 8.75 3.42
N SER A 470 -9.50 9.21 2.16
CA SER A 470 -8.81 10.39 1.67
C SER A 470 -9.68 11.15 0.66
N TYR A 471 -9.36 12.42 0.45
CA TYR A 471 -9.74 13.15 -0.75
C TYR A 471 -9.22 12.40 -1.97
N GLU A 472 -10.10 12.21 -2.95
CA GLU A 472 -9.79 11.47 -4.18
C GLU A 472 -8.53 11.97 -4.87
N ALA A 473 -8.39 13.28 -5.06
CA ALA A 473 -7.27 13.84 -5.80
C ALA A 473 -5.90 13.63 -5.12
N PHE A 474 -5.90 13.48 -3.79
CA PHE A 474 -4.67 13.42 -3.00
C PHE A 474 -4.24 12.01 -2.66
N ILE A 475 -5.15 11.03 -2.73
CA ILE A 475 -4.75 9.61 -2.62
C ILE A 475 -3.74 9.22 -3.72
N GLN A 476 -3.74 9.96 -4.85
CA GLN A 476 -2.75 9.83 -5.92
C GLN A 476 -1.30 10.01 -5.45
N VAL A 477 -1.08 10.75 -4.35
CA VAL A 477 0.24 10.94 -3.75
C VAL A 477 0.91 9.60 -3.41
N ILE A 478 0.13 8.56 -3.10
CA ILE A 478 0.63 7.24 -2.71
C ILE A 478 0.49 6.16 -3.80
N ALA A 479 0.19 6.55 -5.04
CA ALA A 479 0.02 5.60 -6.15
C ALA A 479 1.20 4.64 -6.32
N SER A 480 2.45 5.12 -6.17
CA SER A 480 3.64 4.26 -6.24
C SER A 480 3.72 3.28 -5.08
N MET A 481 3.38 3.69 -3.85
CA MET A 481 3.37 2.79 -2.69
C MET A 481 2.34 1.67 -2.85
N VAL A 482 1.17 1.99 -3.42
CA VAL A 482 0.13 0.99 -3.70
C VAL A 482 0.57 0.04 -4.80
N ASP A 483 1.29 0.52 -5.83
CA ASP A 483 1.91 -0.35 -6.84
C ASP A 483 2.92 -1.33 -6.22
N GLN A 484 3.76 -0.87 -5.28
CA GLN A 484 4.70 -1.74 -4.57
C GLN A 484 3.98 -2.78 -3.71
N TYR A 485 2.90 -2.41 -3.02
CA TYR A 485 2.09 -3.36 -2.27
C TYR A 485 1.37 -4.36 -3.19
N ALA A 486 0.82 -3.91 -4.32
CA ALA A 486 0.21 -4.79 -5.31
C ALA A 486 1.20 -5.83 -5.85
N LYS A 487 2.46 -5.43 -6.10
CA LYS A 487 3.55 -6.36 -6.47
C LYS A 487 3.90 -7.33 -5.34
N PHE A 488 3.91 -6.86 -4.10
CA PHE A 488 4.11 -7.71 -2.93
C PHE A 488 2.99 -8.75 -2.83
N LEU A 489 1.74 -8.31 -2.87
CA LEU A 489 0.56 -9.17 -2.79
C LEU A 489 0.48 -10.18 -3.95
N HIS A 490 0.77 -9.75 -5.18
CA HIS A 490 0.84 -10.65 -6.33
C HIS A 490 1.87 -11.77 -6.15
N GLN A 491 3.02 -11.45 -5.55
CA GLN A 491 4.05 -12.43 -5.24
C GLN A 491 3.67 -13.30 -4.04
N SER A 492 3.12 -12.73 -2.96
CA SER A 492 2.77 -13.47 -1.73
C SER A 492 1.70 -14.53 -1.99
N ARG A 493 0.71 -14.26 -2.85
CA ARG A 493 -0.32 -15.22 -3.27
C ARG A 493 0.22 -16.46 -3.99
N LYS A 494 1.50 -16.45 -4.41
CA LYS A 494 2.19 -17.59 -5.03
C LYS A 494 3.12 -18.33 -4.07
N VAL A 495 3.16 -17.91 -2.81
CA VAL A 495 4.04 -18.45 -1.78
C VAL A 495 3.20 -19.29 -0.82
N ASP A 496 3.38 -20.61 -0.86
CA ASP A 496 2.49 -21.58 -0.18
C ASP A 496 2.44 -21.44 1.36
N TRP A 497 3.44 -20.81 1.98
CA TRP A 497 3.49 -20.58 3.43
C TRP A 497 3.02 -19.19 3.86
N HIS A 498 2.58 -18.36 2.93
CA HIS A 498 1.92 -17.10 3.26
C HIS A 498 0.42 -17.39 3.44
N GLY A 499 -0.07 -17.21 4.66
CA GLY A 499 -1.49 -17.29 4.94
C GLY A 499 -2.24 -16.02 4.52
N ASP A 500 -3.56 -16.10 4.59
CA ASP A 500 -4.46 -15.00 4.25
C ASP A 500 -4.15 -13.74 5.08
N ILE A 501 -4.13 -12.58 4.42
CA ILE A 501 -4.05 -11.27 5.06
C ILE A 501 -5.31 -10.45 4.77
N PRO A 502 -5.77 -9.58 5.70
CA PRO A 502 -6.86 -8.67 5.40
C PRO A 502 -6.59 -7.83 4.14
N SER A 503 -7.65 -7.44 3.44
CA SER A 503 -7.52 -6.56 2.28
C SER A 503 -7.17 -5.12 2.66
N LEU A 504 -6.50 -4.40 1.77
CA LEU A 504 -6.41 -2.94 1.85
C LEU A 504 -7.71 -2.32 1.35
N ASN A 505 -8.42 -1.63 2.22
CA ASN A 505 -9.68 -0.93 1.92
C ASN A 505 -9.49 0.59 1.90
N TYR A 506 -9.70 1.21 0.74
CA TYR A 506 -9.67 2.65 0.53
C TYR A 506 -11.07 3.22 0.37
N ILE A 507 -11.31 4.41 0.94
CA ILE A 507 -12.48 5.23 0.62
C ILE A 507 -11.98 6.50 -0.06
N LEU A 508 -12.33 6.67 -1.33
CA LEU A 508 -12.14 7.91 -2.07
C LEU A 508 -13.43 8.70 -1.97
N THR A 509 -13.37 9.81 -1.24
CA THR A 509 -14.49 10.74 -1.12
C THR A 509 -14.00 12.17 -1.33
N SER A 510 -14.89 13.15 -1.18
CA SER A 510 -14.61 14.52 -1.61
C SER A 510 -14.08 14.51 -3.06
N SER A 511 -14.79 13.82 -3.93
CA SER A 511 -14.38 13.58 -5.32
C SER A 511 -14.31 14.87 -6.12
N GLY A 512 -13.61 14.83 -7.26
CA GLY A 512 -13.46 15.99 -8.15
C GLY A 512 -14.79 16.62 -8.59
N TRP A 513 -15.87 15.83 -8.67
CA TRP A 513 -17.23 16.29 -8.97
C TRP A 513 -17.83 17.26 -7.95
N ARG A 514 -17.38 17.23 -6.68
CA ARG A 514 -17.93 18.04 -5.57
C ARG A 514 -16.81 18.62 -4.69
N GLN A 515 -15.97 19.42 -5.33
CA GLN A 515 -14.88 20.18 -4.69
C GLN A 515 -15.13 21.69 -4.75
N GLU A 516 -16.30 22.11 -4.29
CA GLU A 516 -16.83 23.48 -4.47
C GLU A 516 -15.94 24.56 -3.84
N HIS A 517 -15.28 24.25 -2.70
CA HIS A 517 -14.40 25.20 -2.00
C HIS A 517 -12.97 25.25 -2.56
N ASN A 518 -12.56 24.25 -3.35
CA ASN A 518 -11.17 24.01 -3.67
C ASN A 518 -10.88 24.14 -5.18
N GLY A 519 -11.78 23.63 -6.02
CA GLY A 519 -11.66 23.69 -7.47
C GLY A 519 -10.58 22.76 -8.04
N PHE A 520 -9.95 23.21 -9.13
CA PHE A 520 -9.27 22.34 -10.10
C PHE A 520 -8.14 21.46 -9.53
N SER A 521 -7.36 21.94 -8.55
CA SER A 521 -6.27 21.13 -7.96
C SER A 521 -6.76 19.91 -7.16
N HIS A 522 -8.05 19.85 -6.84
CA HIS A 522 -8.68 18.74 -6.12
C HIS A 522 -9.52 17.85 -7.05
N GLN A 523 -9.35 17.98 -8.36
CA GLN A 523 -10.13 17.26 -9.37
C GLN A 523 -9.20 16.31 -10.13
N ASN A 524 -9.00 15.11 -9.58
CA ASN A 524 -8.13 14.10 -10.19
C ASN A 524 -8.57 12.68 -9.78
N PRO A 525 -9.32 11.97 -10.63
CA PRO A 525 -9.71 10.58 -10.38
C PRO A 525 -8.63 9.55 -10.80
N GLY A 526 -7.39 9.97 -11.06
CA GLY A 526 -6.31 9.15 -11.64
C GLY A 526 -5.93 7.91 -10.83
N PHE A 527 -6.19 7.90 -9.52
CA PHE A 527 -5.88 6.73 -8.70
C PHE A 527 -6.70 5.50 -9.13
N ILE A 528 -7.92 5.72 -9.67
CA ILE A 528 -8.78 4.67 -10.22
C ILE A 528 -8.11 3.99 -11.41
N ASP A 529 -7.52 4.77 -12.31
CA ASP A 529 -6.78 4.27 -13.48
C ASP A 529 -5.55 3.48 -13.04
N ASP A 530 -4.78 4.04 -12.11
CA ASP A 530 -3.57 3.42 -11.59
C ASP A 530 -3.82 2.05 -10.95
N VAL A 531 -4.91 1.87 -10.20
CA VAL A 531 -5.21 0.58 -9.59
C VAL A 531 -5.81 -0.41 -10.60
N LEU A 532 -6.64 0.04 -11.54
CA LEU A 532 -7.25 -0.84 -12.55
C LEU A 532 -6.26 -1.33 -13.61
N GLN A 533 -5.15 -0.62 -13.85
CA GLN A 533 -4.09 -1.09 -14.75
C GLN A 533 -3.22 -2.22 -14.16
N ARG A 534 -3.35 -2.54 -12.87
CA ARG A 534 -2.51 -3.54 -12.20
C ARG A 534 -2.90 -4.95 -12.66
N GLN A 535 -1.93 -5.76 -13.07
CA GLN A 535 -2.25 -7.11 -13.54
C GLN A 535 -2.61 -8.07 -12.38
N GLY A 536 -3.78 -8.69 -12.48
CA GLY A 536 -4.15 -9.86 -11.69
C GLY A 536 -5.44 -9.70 -10.90
N ASP A 537 -5.96 -10.84 -10.49
CA ASP A 537 -7.30 -11.00 -9.91
C ASP A 537 -7.31 -10.71 -8.40
N PHE A 538 -7.11 -9.45 -8.01
CA PHE A 538 -7.11 -8.99 -6.60
C PHE A 538 -7.35 -7.48 -6.40
N VAL A 539 -7.69 -6.73 -7.44
CA VAL A 539 -7.92 -5.28 -7.33
C VAL A 539 -9.33 -4.98 -7.78
N ASP A 540 -10.15 -4.42 -6.90
CA ASP A 540 -11.54 -4.09 -7.18
C ASP A 540 -11.81 -2.62 -6.85
N VAL A 541 -12.40 -1.91 -7.80
CA VAL A 541 -12.89 -0.53 -7.64
C VAL A 541 -14.41 -0.55 -7.67
N TYR A 542 -15.02 -0.02 -6.62
CA TYR A 542 -16.45 0.04 -6.40
C TYR A 542 -16.97 1.45 -6.57
N PHE A 543 -18.10 1.58 -7.25
CA PHE A 543 -18.76 2.83 -7.58
C PHE A 543 -20.21 2.82 -7.08
N PRO A 544 -20.42 2.71 -5.74
CA PRO A 544 -21.77 2.65 -5.18
C PRO A 544 -22.58 3.89 -5.60
N PRO A 545 -23.75 3.71 -6.24
CA PRO A 545 -24.58 4.82 -6.70
C PRO A 545 -25.28 5.54 -5.54
N ASP A 546 -25.33 4.91 -4.36
CA ASP A 546 -25.99 5.45 -3.18
C ASP A 546 -25.44 4.90 -1.86
N GLY A 547 -26.10 5.24 -0.76
CA GLY A 547 -25.65 4.98 0.61
C GLY A 547 -25.91 3.56 1.05
N ASN A 548 -27.03 2.96 0.65
CA ASN A 548 -27.30 1.55 0.88
C ASN A 548 -26.27 0.68 0.14
N SER A 549 -25.95 1.05 -1.09
CA SER A 549 -24.86 0.45 -1.87
C SER A 549 -23.49 0.65 -1.22
N THR A 550 -23.21 1.85 -0.71
CA THR A 550 -21.95 2.13 0.00
C THR A 550 -21.79 1.25 1.24
N LEU A 551 -22.88 1.05 2.00
CA LEU A 551 -22.88 0.15 3.16
C LEU A 551 -22.65 -1.31 2.77
N ALA A 552 -23.34 -1.79 1.72
CA ALA A 552 -23.15 -3.15 1.22
C ALA A 552 -21.72 -3.39 0.71
N VAL A 553 -21.13 -2.42 0.02
CA VAL A 553 -19.73 -2.47 -0.42
C VAL A 553 -18.78 -2.49 0.79
N LEU A 554 -19.01 -1.66 1.82
CA LEU A 554 -18.17 -1.66 3.03
C LEU A 554 -18.23 -2.99 3.78
N GLU A 555 -19.41 -3.57 3.94
CA GLU A 555 -19.60 -4.90 4.54
C GLU A 555 -18.83 -5.97 3.73
N HIS A 556 -18.94 -5.93 2.41
CA HIS A 556 -18.20 -6.83 1.53
C HIS A 556 -16.68 -6.64 1.67
N CYS A 557 -16.16 -5.45 1.44
CA CYS A 557 -14.71 -5.15 1.42
C CYS A 557 -14.02 -5.50 2.75
N LEU A 558 -14.66 -5.24 3.90
CA LEU A 558 -14.10 -5.58 5.21
C LEU A 558 -14.09 -7.09 5.51
N SER A 559 -14.77 -7.90 4.71
CA SER A 559 -14.76 -9.36 4.82
C SER A 559 -13.71 -10.02 3.93
N THR A 560 -13.15 -9.31 2.94
CA THR A 560 -12.22 -9.93 1.99
C THR A 560 -10.80 -10.01 2.53
N VAL A 561 -10.03 -10.92 1.93
CA VAL A 561 -8.62 -11.16 2.20
C VAL A 561 -7.84 -11.13 0.89
N ASP A 562 -6.56 -10.81 0.96
CA ASP A 562 -5.63 -10.79 -0.17
C ASP A 562 -6.08 -9.91 -1.36
N GLN A 563 -6.76 -8.80 -1.09
CA GLN A 563 -7.22 -7.85 -2.11
C GLN A 563 -6.85 -6.39 -1.80
N ILE A 564 -6.99 -5.55 -2.84
CA ILE A 564 -6.97 -4.09 -2.75
C ILE A 564 -8.35 -3.61 -3.23
N ASN A 565 -9.14 -3.07 -2.30
CA ASN A 565 -10.48 -2.56 -2.54
C ASN A 565 -10.48 -1.03 -2.52
N VAL A 566 -11.04 -0.40 -3.54
CA VAL A 566 -11.19 1.05 -3.64
C VAL A 566 -12.67 1.41 -3.75
N ILE A 567 -13.19 2.15 -2.78
CA ILE A 567 -14.59 2.56 -2.74
C ILE A 567 -14.68 4.04 -3.12
N VAL A 568 -15.30 4.34 -4.25
CA VAL A 568 -15.47 5.70 -4.76
C VAL A 568 -16.89 6.19 -4.43
N ALA A 569 -17.01 7.03 -3.42
CA ALA A 569 -18.32 7.44 -2.90
C ALA A 569 -18.32 8.88 -2.40
N GLY A 570 -19.33 9.65 -2.79
CA GLY A 570 -19.54 11.03 -2.40
C GLY A 570 -19.96 11.22 -0.94
N LYS A 571 -19.73 12.43 -0.44
CA LYS A 571 -20.07 12.84 0.94
C LYS A 571 -21.26 13.77 1.03
N THR A 572 -21.73 14.30 -0.10
CA THR A 572 -22.86 15.23 -0.17
C THR A 572 -24.18 14.48 -0.01
N GLN A 573 -25.27 15.22 0.14
CA GLN A 573 -26.60 14.63 0.18
C GLN A 573 -27.04 14.30 -1.24
N GLU A 574 -27.17 13.02 -1.54
CA GLU A 574 -27.54 12.50 -2.86
C GLU A 574 -28.74 11.55 -2.75
N PRO A 575 -29.52 11.34 -3.83
CA PRO A 575 -30.68 10.45 -3.81
C PRO A 575 -30.32 9.00 -3.48
N ARG A 576 -31.25 8.25 -2.87
CA ARG A 576 -31.16 6.80 -2.60
C ARG A 576 -32.01 6.02 -3.59
N TYR A 577 -31.44 5.03 -4.25
CA TYR A 577 -32.07 4.32 -5.36
C TYR A 577 -32.38 2.86 -5.04
N LEU A 578 -31.47 2.17 -4.35
CA LEU A 578 -31.56 0.74 -4.10
C LEU A 578 -31.94 0.45 -2.66
N THR A 579 -32.89 -0.46 -2.48
CA THR A 579 -33.12 -1.09 -1.17
C THR A 579 -31.87 -1.89 -0.77
N PRO A 580 -31.69 -2.21 0.53
CA PRO A 580 -30.55 -3.00 0.98
C PRO A 580 -30.40 -4.34 0.24
N GLU A 581 -31.51 -5.00 -0.09
CA GLU A 581 -31.52 -6.26 -0.84
C GLU A 581 -31.00 -6.07 -2.27
N LEU A 582 -31.46 -5.02 -2.95
CA LEU A 582 -31.00 -4.70 -4.31
C LEU A 582 -29.54 -4.23 -4.32
N ALA A 583 -29.11 -3.48 -3.30
CA ALA A 583 -27.72 -3.06 -3.14
C ALA A 583 -26.79 -4.27 -3.02
N LYS A 584 -27.11 -5.22 -2.14
CA LYS A 584 -26.35 -6.48 -1.98
C LYS A 584 -26.30 -7.28 -3.27
N LYS A 585 -27.45 -7.46 -3.93
CA LYS A 585 -27.53 -8.15 -5.24
C LYS A 585 -26.63 -7.49 -6.30
N ASN A 586 -26.59 -6.15 -6.32
CA ASN A 586 -25.77 -5.40 -7.27
C ASN A 586 -24.27 -5.51 -6.97
N VAL A 587 -23.88 -5.50 -5.70
CA VAL A 587 -22.49 -5.79 -5.28
C VAL A 587 -22.07 -7.19 -5.70
N ASP A 588 -22.92 -8.19 -5.47
CA ASP A 588 -22.64 -9.57 -5.83
C ASP A 588 -22.45 -9.75 -7.34
N ALA A 589 -23.32 -9.13 -8.13
CA ALA A 589 -23.30 -9.20 -9.59
C ALA A 589 -22.24 -8.29 -10.24
N GLY A 590 -21.80 -7.23 -9.55
CA GLY A 590 -20.91 -6.18 -10.05
C GLY A 590 -21.56 -5.22 -11.06
N LEU A 591 -22.60 -5.66 -11.77
CA LEU A 591 -23.42 -4.86 -12.68
C LEU A 591 -24.87 -5.33 -12.61
N MET A 592 -25.82 -4.39 -12.72
CA MET A 592 -27.24 -4.72 -12.64
C MET A 592 -28.11 -3.81 -13.51
N VAL A 593 -29.05 -4.41 -14.25
CA VAL A 593 -30.16 -3.69 -14.87
C VAL A 593 -31.12 -3.23 -13.78
N TRP A 594 -31.50 -1.96 -13.78
CA TRP A 594 -32.51 -1.46 -12.84
C TRP A 594 -33.89 -1.48 -13.49
N ASP A 595 -34.73 -2.39 -13.02
CA ASP A 595 -36.06 -2.62 -13.58
C ASP A 595 -36.93 -1.34 -13.55
N PHE A 596 -36.85 -0.54 -12.48
CA PHE A 596 -37.62 0.71 -12.35
C PHE A 596 -37.18 1.80 -13.34
N ALA A 597 -35.98 1.68 -13.92
CA ALA A 597 -35.41 2.62 -14.88
C ALA A 597 -35.20 1.98 -16.27
N SER A 598 -35.86 0.86 -16.56
CA SER A 598 -35.65 0.10 -17.79
C SER A 598 -36.96 -0.38 -18.43
N ASP A 599 -37.03 -0.28 -19.75
CA ASP A 599 -37.97 -1.00 -20.60
C ASP A 599 -37.33 -2.31 -21.11
N GLU A 600 -38.16 -3.30 -21.44
CA GLU A 600 -37.71 -4.49 -22.19
C GLU A 600 -37.37 -4.12 -23.65
N ASP A 601 -36.47 -4.89 -24.28
CA ASP A 601 -36.01 -4.67 -25.68
C ASP A 601 -35.66 -3.19 -25.99
N PRO A 602 -34.62 -2.63 -25.35
CA PRO A 602 -34.35 -1.21 -25.42
C PRO A 602 -33.88 -0.79 -26.83
N HIS A 603 -34.22 0.43 -27.23
CA HIS A 603 -33.62 1.09 -28.39
C HIS A 603 -32.22 1.64 -28.07
N ALA A 604 -31.95 2.00 -26.80
CA ALA A 604 -30.65 2.44 -26.32
C ALA A 604 -30.43 2.07 -24.85
N VAL A 605 -29.17 1.91 -24.44
CA VAL A 605 -28.78 1.65 -23.05
C VAL A 605 -28.05 2.88 -22.50
N LEU A 606 -28.44 3.34 -21.32
CA LEU A 606 -27.65 4.26 -20.52
C LEU A 606 -27.00 3.48 -19.38
N THR A 607 -25.76 3.80 -19.05
CA THR A 607 -25.06 3.17 -17.95
C THR A 607 -24.22 4.17 -17.19
N ALA A 608 -24.12 3.97 -15.87
CA ALA A 608 -23.33 4.83 -15.02
C ALA A 608 -22.52 4.04 -14.00
N ALA A 609 -21.32 4.56 -13.67
CA ALA A 609 -20.54 4.17 -12.52
C ALA A 609 -20.29 5.40 -11.66
N GLY A 610 -20.76 5.38 -10.41
CA GLY A 610 -20.61 6.46 -9.44
C GLY A 610 -21.95 7.11 -9.10
N ASP A 611 -22.03 7.71 -7.92
CA ASP A 611 -23.22 8.35 -7.38
C ASP A 611 -23.69 9.54 -8.23
N TYR A 612 -22.85 10.56 -8.43
CA TYR A 612 -23.23 11.74 -9.22
C TYR A 612 -23.57 11.40 -10.67
N LEU A 613 -22.84 10.44 -11.26
CA LEU A 613 -23.00 10.04 -12.66
C LEU A 613 -24.28 9.23 -12.85
N THR A 614 -24.68 8.47 -11.83
CA THR A 614 -25.97 7.76 -11.80
C THR A 614 -27.12 8.77 -11.76
N THR A 615 -27.04 9.80 -10.92
CA THR A 615 -28.06 10.87 -10.84
C THR A 615 -28.29 11.52 -12.21
N GLU A 616 -27.21 11.96 -12.89
CA GLU A 616 -27.34 12.62 -14.19
C GLU A 616 -27.85 11.67 -15.29
N SER A 617 -27.48 10.39 -15.25
CA SER A 617 -27.95 9.40 -16.22
C SER A 617 -29.45 9.09 -16.06
N LEU A 618 -29.93 9.00 -14.81
CA LEU A 618 -31.36 8.83 -14.54
C LEU A 618 -32.14 10.09 -14.91
N ALA A 619 -31.63 11.28 -14.61
CA ALA A 619 -32.26 12.52 -15.04
C ALA A 619 -32.35 12.64 -16.57
N ALA A 620 -31.34 12.14 -17.31
CA ALA A 620 -31.40 12.05 -18.76
C ALA A 620 -32.52 11.10 -19.24
N ILE A 621 -32.68 9.93 -18.61
CA ILE A 621 -33.77 8.99 -18.91
C ILE A 621 -35.13 9.66 -18.68
N ASP A 622 -35.31 10.38 -17.57
CA ASP A 622 -36.56 11.09 -17.26
C ASP A 622 -36.89 12.15 -18.32
N ILE A 623 -35.91 12.98 -18.70
CA ILE A 623 -36.05 13.96 -19.78
C ILE A 623 -36.45 13.29 -21.10
N LEU A 624 -35.74 12.23 -21.49
CA LEU A 624 -35.99 11.52 -22.75
C LEU A 624 -37.35 10.83 -22.75
N LYS A 625 -37.80 10.26 -21.64
CA LYS A 625 -39.10 9.59 -21.58
C LYS A 625 -40.27 10.58 -21.55
N ASN A 626 -40.05 11.81 -21.11
CA ASN A 626 -41.03 12.89 -21.23
C ASN A 626 -41.13 13.41 -22.67
N ASP A 627 -39.99 13.56 -23.37
CA ASP A 627 -39.95 14.10 -24.73
C ASP A 627 -40.21 13.04 -25.83
N LEU A 628 -39.85 11.78 -25.57
CA LEU A 628 -39.92 10.63 -26.48
C LEU A 628 -40.52 9.40 -25.77
N PRO A 629 -41.82 9.43 -25.40
CA PRO A 629 -42.43 8.38 -24.56
C PRO A 629 -42.38 6.97 -25.15
N GLU A 630 -42.37 6.86 -26.48
CA GLU A 630 -42.31 5.58 -27.22
C GLU A 630 -40.91 4.96 -27.29
N VAL A 631 -39.86 5.73 -26.92
CA VAL A 631 -38.50 5.21 -26.90
C VAL A 631 -38.31 4.31 -25.68
N ARG A 632 -37.91 3.06 -25.94
CA ARG A 632 -37.52 2.08 -24.92
C ARG A 632 -36.06 2.30 -24.52
N LEU A 633 -35.81 2.52 -23.23
CA LEU A 633 -34.48 2.75 -22.69
C LEU A 633 -34.19 1.72 -21.62
N ARG A 634 -32.93 1.31 -21.48
CA ARG A 634 -32.47 0.47 -20.37
C ARG A 634 -31.40 1.19 -19.58
N PHE A 635 -31.48 1.11 -18.25
CA PHE A 635 -30.41 1.54 -17.37
C PHE A 635 -29.63 0.35 -16.81
N VAL A 636 -28.30 0.41 -16.92
CA VAL A 636 -27.38 -0.55 -16.29
C VAL A 636 -26.48 0.19 -15.32
N ASN A 637 -26.53 -0.14 -14.03
CA ASN A 637 -25.55 0.36 -13.08
C ASN A 637 -24.27 -0.49 -13.13
N ILE A 638 -23.12 0.18 -13.12
CA ILE A 638 -21.81 -0.44 -12.93
C ILE A 638 -21.43 -0.24 -11.46
N MET A 639 -21.55 -1.30 -10.67
CA MET A 639 -21.18 -1.30 -9.25
C MET A 639 -19.67 -1.48 -9.07
N SER A 640 -19.03 -2.31 -9.90
CA SER A 640 -17.60 -2.58 -9.75
C SER A 640 -16.88 -2.81 -11.08
N LEU A 641 -15.62 -2.38 -11.09
CA LEU A 641 -14.63 -2.70 -12.10
C LEU A 641 -13.43 -3.35 -11.42
N THR A 642 -12.78 -4.26 -12.12
CA THR A 642 -11.53 -4.89 -11.68
C THR A 642 -10.52 -4.81 -12.81
N SER A 643 -9.25 -5.07 -12.51
CA SER A 643 -8.19 -5.09 -13.52
C SER A 643 -8.42 -6.12 -14.63
N CYS A 644 -9.29 -7.10 -14.38
CA CYS A 644 -9.65 -8.16 -15.31
C CYS A 644 -10.94 -7.86 -16.10
N GLY A 645 -11.63 -6.74 -15.82
CA GLY A 645 -12.78 -6.27 -16.60
C GLY A 645 -13.97 -5.76 -15.77
N PHE A 646 -15.18 -5.92 -16.30
CA PHE A 646 -16.43 -5.55 -15.62
C PHE A 646 -16.79 -6.57 -14.54
N GLY A 647 -17.02 -6.12 -13.31
CA GLY A 647 -17.32 -7.00 -12.16
C GLY A 647 -16.27 -6.89 -11.06
N ARG A 648 -16.13 -7.95 -10.26
CA ARG A 648 -15.14 -8.05 -9.18
C ARG A 648 -14.13 -9.14 -9.52
N SER A 649 -13.04 -9.18 -8.77
CA SER A 649 -12.07 -10.25 -8.84
C SER A 649 -12.77 -11.60 -8.68
N ALA A 650 -12.39 -12.58 -9.50
CA ALA A 650 -12.98 -13.91 -9.69
C ALA A 650 -14.39 -13.96 -10.30
N THR A 651 -15.09 -12.82 -10.44
CA THR A 651 -16.48 -12.77 -10.97
C THR A 651 -16.65 -11.76 -12.11
N CYS A 652 -15.61 -11.56 -12.92
CA CYS A 652 -15.71 -10.73 -14.13
C CYS A 652 -16.80 -11.27 -15.08
N LEU A 653 -17.51 -10.35 -15.74
CA LEU A 653 -18.47 -10.70 -16.76
C LEU A 653 -17.82 -11.46 -17.91
N THR A 654 -18.55 -12.45 -18.43
CA THR A 654 -18.25 -13.02 -19.75
C THR A 654 -18.75 -12.09 -20.86
N LYS A 655 -18.32 -12.34 -22.09
CA LYS A 655 -18.78 -11.58 -23.27
C LYS A 655 -20.27 -11.76 -23.52
N GLU A 656 -20.80 -12.95 -23.24
CA GLU A 656 -22.22 -13.25 -23.32
C GLU A 656 -23.00 -12.46 -22.26
N GLY A 657 -22.53 -12.46 -21.00
CA GLY A 657 -23.13 -11.68 -19.92
C GLY A 657 -23.11 -10.18 -20.22
N PHE A 658 -21.99 -9.67 -20.71
CA PHE A 658 -21.87 -8.28 -21.19
C PHE A 658 -22.89 -7.97 -22.30
N SER A 659 -23.02 -8.85 -23.30
CA SER A 659 -23.97 -8.68 -24.41
C SER A 659 -25.44 -8.74 -23.94
N MET A 660 -25.76 -9.51 -22.89
CA MET A 660 -27.10 -9.53 -22.31
C MET A 660 -27.46 -8.21 -21.63
N LEU A 661 -26.50 -7.59 -20.92
CA LEU A 661 -26.69 -6.32 -20.23
C LEU A 661 -26.77 -5.16 -21.22
N PHE A 662 -25.76 -5.04 -22.09
CA PHE A 662 -25.55 -3.88 -22.97
C PHE A 662 -26.11 -4.05 -24.38
N THR A 663 -26.80 -5.16 -24.65
CA THR A 663 -27.25 -5.60 -26.00
C THR A 663 -26.08 -5.86 -26.96
N PRO A 664 -26.26 -6.64 -28.04
CA PRO A 664 -25.20 -6.86 -29.02
C PRO A 664 -25.03 -5.67 -30.01
N ASP A 665 -26.09 -4.89 -30.24
CA ASP A 665 -26.20 -3.99 -31.40
C ASP A 665 -26.72 -2.58 -31.10
N LYS A 666 -27.33 -2.34 -29.94
CA LYS A 666 -27.96 -1.03 -29.65
C LYS A 666 -26.93 0.03 -29.22
N PRO A 667 -27.21 1.33 -29.42
CA PRO A 667 -26.49 2.41 -28.77
C PRO A 667 -26.30 2.20 -27.26
N VAL A 668 -25.11 2.51 -26.74
CA VAL A 668 -24.80 2.51 -25.31
C VAL A 668 -24.10 3.82 -24.94
N ILE A 669 -24.64 4.54 -23.97
CA ILE A 669 -24.10 5.79 -23.46
C ILE A 669 -23.60 5.52 -22.03
N CYS A 670 -22.29 5.59 -21.84
CA CYS A 670 -21.63 5.37 -20.57
C CYS A 670 -21.29 6.72 -19.91
N ASN A 671 -21.71 6.90 -18.65
CA ASN A 671 -21.32 8.03 -17.82
C ASN A 671 -20.42 7.53 -16.68
N PHE A 672 -19.14 7.85 -16.72
CA PHE A 672 -18.12 7.25 -15.87
C PHE A 672 -17.50 8.26 -14.91
N HIS A 673 -17.31 7.85 -13.66
CA HIS A 673 -16.71 8.71 -12.64
C HIS A 673 -15.29 9.17 -12.96
N GLY A 674 -14.47 8.27 -13.51
CA GLY A 674 -13.06 8.55 -13.81
C GLY A 674 -12.83 9.09 -15.22
N TYR A 675 -11.60 8.93 -15.69
CA TYR A 675 -11.23 9.26 -17.06
C TYR A 675 -11.91 8.29 -18.06
N PRO A 676 -12.55 8.79 -19.14
CA PRO A 676 -13.17 7.94 -20.17
C PRO A 676 -12.24 6.88 -20.75
N GLN A 677 -10.94 7.15 -20.81
CA GLN A 677 -9.91 6.28 -21.36
C GLN A 677 -9.81 4.96 -20.59
N THR A 678 -9.95 4.99 -19.27
CA THR A 678 -9.93 3.79 -18.42
C THR A 678 -11.08 2.84 -18.77
N LEU A 679 -12.30 3.37 -18.86
CA LEU A 679 -13.46 2.55 -19.24
C LEU A 679 -13.38 2.07 -20.70
N LYS A 680 -12.89 2.91 -21.61
CA LYS A 680 -12.65 2.53 -23.03
C LYS A 680 -11.66 1.36 -23.14
N ALA A 681 -10.60 1.36 -22.33
CA ALA A 681 -9.63 0.27 -22.30
C ALA A 681 -10.27 -1.04 -21.86
N ILE A 682 -11.10 -1.02 -20.81
CA ILE A 682 -11.84 -2.21 -20.35
C ILE A 682 -12.84 -2.68 -21.41
N LEU A 683 -13.62 -1.75 -21.98
CA LEU A 683 -14.61 -2.05 -23.03
C LEU A 683 -14.01 -2.74 -24.26
N TYR A 684 -12.74 -2.47 -24.58
CA TYR A 684 -12.04 -3.08 -25.71
C TYR A 684 -12.05 -4.62 -25.64
N ASP A 685 -11.95 -5.21 -24.46
CA ASP A 685 -11.94 -6.66 -24.29
C ASP A 685 -13.30 -7.33 -24.51
N TYR A 686 -14.38 -6.54 -24.45
CA TYR A 686 -15.76 -7.00 -24.61
C TYR A 686 -16.34 -6.69 -25.99
N ILE A 687 -15.84 -5.64 -26.67
CA ILE A 687 -16.38 -5.17 -27.94
C ILE A 687 -15.54 -5.69 -29.10
N HIS A 688 -16.15 -6.53 -29.95
CA HIS A 688 -15.50 -7.01 -31.19
C HIS A 688 -16.13 -6.43 -32.46
N THR A 689 -17.37 -5.97 -32.36
CA THR A 689 -18.12 -5.40 -33.48
C THR A 689 -18.78 -4.10 -33.07
N SER A 690 -18.77 -3.14 -33.98
CA SER A 690 -19.48 -1.86 -33.84
C SER A 690 -19.09 -1.01 -32.63
N PRO A 691 -17.79 -0.73 -32.39
CA PRO A 691 -17.35 0.13 -31.27
C PRO A 691 -17.99 1.52 -31.26
N GLN A 692 -18.37 2.04 -32.42
CA GLN A 692 -19.10 3.31 -32.58
C GLN A 692 -20.47 3.35 -31.89
N ARG A 693 -21.04 2.21 -31.48
CA ARG A 693 -22.30 2.18 -30.72
C ARG A 693 -22.12 2.69 -29.28
N PHE A 694 -20.91 2.67 -28.75
CA PHE A 694 -20.59 3.19 -27.43
C PHE A 694 -20.17 4.65 -27.49
N SER A 695 -20.70 5.45 -26.57
CA SER A 695 -20.15 6.75 -26.19
C SER A 695 -19.76 6.69 -24.72
N VAL A 696 -18.59 7.22 -24.37
CA VAL A 696 -18.10 7.20 -22.99
C VAL A 696 -17.77 8.62 -22.57
N HIS A 697 -18.57 9.14 -21.65
CA HIS A 697 -18.42 10.40 -20.95
C HIS A 697 -17.78 10.16 -19.59
N GLY A 698 -17.06 11.16 -19.08
CA GLY A 698 -16.36 11.10 -17.80
C GLY A 698 -15.55 12.35 -17.57
N TYR A 699 -14.61 12.31 -16.62
CA TYR A 699 -13.78 13.49 -16.34
C TYR A 699 -12.78 13.77 -17.48
N GLU A 700 -12.76 14.99 -18.01
CA GLU A 700 -11.93 15.42 -19.14
C GLU A 700 -11.02 16.61 -18.79
N GLU A 701 -10.47 16.63 -17.56
CA GLU A 701 -9.55 17.70 -17.10
C GLU A 701 -10.16 19.11 -17.21
N THR A 702 -11.49 19.22 -17.06
CA THR A 702 -12.18 20.50 -17.15
C THR A 702 -12.94 20.78 -15.87
N GLY A 703 -12.57 21.85 -15.18
CA GLY A 703 -13.25 22.25 -13.95
C GLY A 703 -12.62 23.47 -13.29
N SER A 704 -13.24 23.93 -12.21
CA SER A 704 -12.76 24.99 -11.32
C SER A 704 -13.68 25.03 -10.09
N THR A 705 -13.57 26.06 -9.26
CA THR A 705 -14.65 26.41 -8.33
C THR A 705 -15.86 26.89 -9.11
N THR A 706 -16.90 26.06 -9.18
CA THR A 706 -18.17 26.35 -9.87
C THR A 706 -19.32 25.61 -9.17
N THR A 707 -20.54 25.72 -9.70
CA THR A 707 -21.71 25.03 -9.16
C THR A 707 -21.68 23.53 -9.47
N PRO A 708 -22.31 22.66 -8.65
CA PRO A 708 -22.30 21.21 -8.86
C PRO A 708 -22.69 20.75 -10.27
N PHE A 709 -23.76 21.31 -10.84
CA PHE A 709 -24.19 20.90 -12.17
C PHE A 709 -23.24 21.40 -13.27
N ASP A 710 -22.66 22.59 -13.13
CA ASP A 710 -21.69 23.12 -14.10
C ASP A 710 -20.40 22.28 -14.16
N MET A 711 -20.02 21.59 -13.08
CA MET A 711 -18.94 20.60 -13.12
C MET A 711 -19.25 19.46 -14.10
N HIS A 712 -20.50 18.99 -14.15
CA HIS A 712 -20.91 17.98 -15.12
C HIS A 712 -20.97 18.52 -16.55
N VAL A 713 -21.54 19.73 -16.72
CA VAL A 713 -21.63 20.43 -18.02
C VAL A 713 -20.27 20.58 -18.69
N ARG A 714 -19.25 20.97 -17.91
CA ARG A 714 -17.88 21.14 -18.40
C ARG A 714 -17.22 19.86 -18.91
N ASN A 715 -17.70 18.71 -18.45
CA ASN A 715 -17.15 17.40 -18.80
C ASN A 715 -18.12 16.57 -19.67
N GLY A 716 -19.22 17.17 -20.15
CA GLY A 716 -20.24 16.47 -20.93
C GLY A 716 -20.97 15.34 -20.20
N THR A 717 -20.89 15.30 -18.86
CA THR A 717 -21.46 14.20 -18.04
C THR A 717 -22.84 14.52 -17.48
N ASP A 718 -23.39 15.71 -17.77
CA ASP A 718 -24.71 16.13 -17.31
C ASP A 718 -25.84 15.54 -18.17
N ARG A 719 -27.03 15.54 -17.59
CA ARG A 719 -28.24 14.99 -18.19
C ARG A 719 -28.57 15.50 -19.60
N PHE A 720 -28.21 16.73 -19.97
CA PHE A 720 -28.55 17.27 -21.30
C PHE A 720 -27.56 16.81 -22.36
N HIS A 721 -26.25 16.80 -22.08
CA HIS A 721 -25.27 16.22 -23.01
C HIS A 721 -25.54 14.72 -23.22
N LEU A 722 -25.88 13.98 -22.16
CA LEU A 722 -26.27 12.57 -22.26
C LEU A 722 -27.52 12.38 -23.12
N ALA A 723 -28.56 13.21 -22.93
CA ALA A 723 -29.78 13.15 -23.73
C ALA A 723 -29.52 13.48 -25.22
N ILE A 724 -28.65 14.45 -25.51
CA ILE A 724 -28.21 14.79 -26.87
C ILE A 724 -27.59 13.56 -27.54
N ASP A 725 -26.62 12.90 -26.89
CA ASP A 725 -25.92 11.74 -27.45
C ASP A 725 -26.87 10.56 -27.70
N VAL A 726 -27.82 10.32 -26.79
CA VAL A 726 -28.89 9.32 -27.02
C VAL A 726 -29.71 9.67 -28.25
N VAL A 727 -30.19 10.91 -28.37
CA VAL A 727 -31.01 11.36 -29.51
C VAL A 727 -30.25 11.26 -30.82
N GLU A 728 -28.98 11.66 -30.86
CA GLU A 728 -28.11 11.53 -32.04
C GLU A 728 -27.95 10.07 -32.47
N LYS A 729 -27.68 9.16 -31.53
CA LYS A 729 -27.55 7.74 -31.85
C LYS A 729 -28.88 7.12 -32.28
N LEU A 730 -30.00 7.47 -31.66
CA LEU A 730 -31.33 7.00 -32.07
C LEU A 730 -31.70 7.47 -33.47
N ALA A 731 -31.34 8.71 -33.84
CA ALA A 731 -31.50 9.20 -35.21
C ALA A 731 -30.63 8.40 -36.20
N SER A 732 -29.37 8.13 -35.86
CA SER A 732 -28.47 7.33 -36.71
C SER A 732 -28.96 5.89 -36.96
N THR A 733 -29.83 5.37 -36.08
CA THR A 733 -30.44 4.04 -36.19
C THR A 733 -31.88 4.08 -36.71
N ASN A 734 -32.37 5.26 -37.13
CA ASN A 734 -33.74 5.51 -37.62
C ASN A 734 -34.85 5.18 -36.61
N VAL A 735 -34.56 5.16 -35.30
CA VAL A 735 -35.57 5.01 -34.25
C VAL A 735 -36.32 6.33 -34.04
N VAL A 736 -35.62 7.46 -34.20
CA VAL A 736 -36.19 8.81 -34.17
C VAL A 736 -35.88 9.48 -35.51
N SER A 737 -36.79 10.29 -36.05
CA SER A 737 -36.53 11.01 -37.30
C SER A 737 -35.48 12.11 -37.08
N HIS A 738 -34.69 12.40 -38.12
CA HIS A 738 -33.66 13.45 -38.05
C HIS A 738 -34.23 14.82 -37.66
N ASP A 739 -35.43 15.18 -38.16
CA ASP A 739 -36.06 16.47 -37.82
C ASP A 739 -36.43 16.58 -36.33
N VAL A 740 -36.96 15.49 -35.74
CA VAL A 740 -37.30 15.46 -34.31
C VAL A 740 -36.02 15.50 -33.48
N ALA A 741 -34.99 14.76 -33.92
CA ALA A 741 -33.70 14.75 -33.25
C ALA A 741 -33.06 16.15 -33.23
N GLU A 742 -33.05 16.86 -34.37
CA GLU A 742 -32.51 18.22 -34.46
C GLU A 742 -33.24 19.20 -33.52
N GLN A 743 -34.57 19.11 -33.44
CA GLN A 743 -35.37 19.94 -32.53
C GLN A 743 -35.03 19.68 -31.05
N LEU A 744 -34.90 18.43 -30.65
CA LEU A 744 -34.56 18.05 -29.27
C LEU A 744 -33.12 18.43 -28.92
N ILE A 745 -32.17 18.20 -29.82
CA ILE A 745 -30.78 18.62 -29.63
C ILE A 745 -30.71 20.13 -29.43
N HIS A 746 -31.42 20.92 -30.26
CA HIS A 746 -31.48 22.37 -30.10
C HIS A 746 -32.11 22.79 -28.76
N LYS A 747 -33.17 22.10 -28.33
CA LYS A 747 -33.82 22.33 -27.02
C LYS A 747 -32.85 22.09 -25.86
N TYR A 748 -32.11 20.98 -25.88
CA TYR A 748 -31.16 20.63 -24.81
C TYR A 748 -29.93 21.54 -24.82
N GLN A 749 -29.42 21.92 -25.99
CA GLN A 749 -28.36 22.93 -26.10
C GLN A 749 -28.81 24.28 -25.53
N SER A 750 -30.06 24.69 -25.80
CA SER A 750 -30.62 25.92 -25.22
C SER A 750 -30.71 25.85 -23.68
N LYS A 751 -31.00 24.67 -23.12
CA LYS A 751 -30.99 24.46 -21.66
C LYS A 751 -29.59 24.61 -21.06
N LEU A 752 -28.56 24.09 -21.73
CA LEU A 752 -27.16 24.28 -21.34
C LEU A 752 -26.76 25.76 -21.36
N ASP A 753 -27.09 26.48 -22.45
CA ASP A 753 -26.79 27.91 -22.58
C ASP A 753 -27.51 28.74 -21.50
N GLN A 754 -28.78 28.40 -21.21
CA GLN A 754 -29.57 29.01 -20.13
C GLN A 754 -28.91 28.78 -18.77
N ASN A 755 -28.48 27.56 -18.47
CA ASN A 755 -27.78 27.24 -17.23
C ASN A 755 -26.49 28.05 -17.11
N THR A 756 -25.63 28.06 -18.13
CA THR A 756 -24.38 28.83 -18.12
C THR A 756 -24.61 30.33 -17.92
N ALA A 757 -25.65 30.90 -18.54
CA ALA A 757 -26.02 32.30 -18.31
C ALA A 757 -26.52 32.53 -16.87
N TYR A 758 -27.35 31.62 -16.35
CA TYR A 758 -27.93 31.71 -15.02
C TYR A 758 -26.87 31.65 -13.92
N ILE A 759 -26.00 30.64 -13.93
CA ILE A 759 -24.98 30.47 -12.88
C ILE A 759 -23.98 31.65 -12.84
N LYS A 760 -23.69 32.28 -13.98
CA LYS A 760 -22.81 33.46 -14.05
C LYS A 760 -23.42 34.68 -13.35
N VAL A 761 -24.74 34.81 -13.38
CA VAL A 761 -25.47 35.92 -12.76
C VAL A 761 -25.79 35.61 -11.30
N HIS A 762 -26.18 34.37 -10.98
CA HIS A 762 -26.77 34.02 -9.69
C HIS A 762 -25.84 33.22 -8.76
N GLY A 763 -24.78 32.60 -9.30
CA GLY A 763 -23.81 31.81 -8.52
C GLY A 763 -24.37 30.50 -7.95
N VAL A 764 -25.55 30.07 -8.38
CA VAL A 764 -26.22 28.82 -7.97
C VAL A 764 -26.82 28.13 -9.18
N ASP A 765 -26.96 26.80 -9.12
CA ASP A 765 -27.64 26.03 -10.17
C ASP A 765 -29.13 26.40 -10.26
N MET A 766 -29.72 26.16 -11.43
CA MET A 766 -31.14 26.39 -11.64
C MET A 766 -32.01 25.52 -10.72
N GLU A 767 -33.18 26.02 -10.34
CA GLU A 767 -34.08 25.34 -9.39
C GLU A 767 -34.55 23.98 -9.92
N ASP A 768 -34.84 23.86 -11.22
CA ASP A 768 -35.25 22.59 -11.86
C ASP A 768 -34.15 21.52 -11.85
N ILE A 769 -32.88 21.93 -11.75
CA ILE A 769 -31.74 21.02 -11.60
C ILE A 769 -31.59 20.59 -10.13
N SER A 770 -31.56 21.56 -9.21
CA SER A 770 -31.29 21.31 -7.79
C SER A 770 -32.43 20.62 -7.03
N THR A 771 -33.67 20.72 -7.53
CA THR A 771 -34.86 20.10 -6.92
C THR A 771 -35.33 18.84 -7.65
N TRP A 772 -34.59 18.40 -8.67
CA TRP A 772 -34.91 17.17 -9.39
C TRP A 772 -34.89 15.97 -8.44
N HIS A 773 -35.91 15.13 -8.57
CA HIS A 773 -36.01 13.83 -7.93
C HIS A 773 -36.58 12.84 -8.94
N TRP A 774 -36.29 11.55 -8.74
CA TRP A 774 -36.84 10.52 -9.60
C TRP A 774 -38.35 10.40 -9.40
N THR A 775 -39.12 10.41 -10.48
CA THR A 775 -40.61 10.43 -10.44
C THR A 775 -41.29 9.25 -11.13
N ARG A 776 -40.53 8.35 -11.78
CA ARG A 776 -41.05 7.26 -12.60
C ARG A 776 -41.14 5.91 -11.88
#